data_AF-A0A7S1XRA4-F1
#
_entry.id   AF-A0A7S1XRA4-F1
#
_cell.length_a   1.000
_cell.length_b   1.000
_cell.length_c   1.000
_cell.angle_alpha   90.00
_cell.angle_beta   90.00
_cell.angle_gamma   90.00
#
_symmetry.space_group_name_H-M   'P 1'
#
loop_
_entity.id
_entity.type
_entity.pdbx_description
1 polymer ?
#
loop_
_entity_poly.entity_id
_entity_poly.type
_entity_poly.pdbx_seq_one_letter_code
_entity_poly.pdbx_strand_id
1 'polypeptide(L)'
;MTMHGKKRFSVDDALRLCAGAVNDGPVACATSSYAKGMRQSAVSKLCARALNEAPAFCYKEAPSGLNADAKVDLCASLQAPRFGDELAEGEERYTPAVCMRDFPPAPRLKPAEKARRCRLATEATRPCVYNASLASFGTALSGDQVAQLCAADVDGASLRCAGKVHHQLRMHSGGDGVDEASAVLAACLGADEAVDACVRAVRQDSWSIDDKLRLCARARGTRPAVCVSELARDVHDDELLQFLCAGATAEYTDCLKMAPQELSWKERRSLCSGGDGVIPIECYEEGRRNGLAANTTMALCAGAWSVSAPIKCAVGVKAHKVGKNEVVALCRGTPDETGILACLAEAKNVPTKARICAGARDAGPGVCAADLHYKFRNTYGVMLCKGAADALPSHCASFQQISFKGFYMSAKMIQKCREEPERIAKFMPAKLLHDGEAVYTGQPFGTQIWAYNQYNVRIEGSRSAAGMRGDDSVVAFMSPKDDVKLGGTKRIPFREGEAFFKDLTLDKAGTWEVRFEQRGPSGEDVEQPAKTTIFVQVRPTRYETLVELCAPRLFTFQCLQEPYDGSDHLGLTMSRWDARIAAMYLPCIEFFEDEGVTVVTVPGGDMYFLYHEELLRLFATGLYSSGAGAFHYFTEPWKVLGVEPDATRSELRKVYHELSLVWHPDRWAHGTLYQDRAGRVFSGISDAYGAMLERLDDRGDKGREGGKGKDTPPAEAPWAASAA
;
A
#
# COMPACT_ATOMS: atom_id res chain seq x y z
N MET A 1 -7.83 -13.44 11.91
CA MET A 1 -7.63 -12.19 12.67
C MET A 1 -7.08 -12.50 14.06
N THR A 2 -5.84 -12.13 14.33
CA THR A 2 -5.23 -12.16 15.67
C THR A 2 -5.39 -10.78 16.29
N MET A 3 -6.33 -10.62 17.21
CA MET A 3 -6.49 -9.40 17.99
C MET A 3 -5.62 -9.46 19.24
N HIS A 4 -5.03 -8.34 19.65
CA HIS A 4 -4.15 -8.24 20.82
C HIS A 4 -4.89 -8.66 22.10
N GLY A 5 -4.63 -9.90 22.55
CA GLY A 5 -5.10 -10.44 23.83
C GLY A 5 -6.02 -11.67 23.70
N LYS A 6 -5.45 -12.86 23.94
CA LYS A 6 -6.00 -14.23 24.25
C LYS A 6 -7.39 -14.71 23.77
N LYS A 7 -8.26 -13.92 23.15
CA LYS A 7 -9.57 -14.35 22.63
C LYS A 7 -9.55 -14.30 21.11
N ARG A 8 -9.50 -15.48 20.49
CA ARG A 8 -9.60 -15.63 19.03
C ARG A 8 -11.07 -15.54 18.63
N PHE A 9 -11.36 -14.73 17.62
CA PHE A 9 -12.62 -14.87 16.89
C PHE A 9 -12.71 -16.28 16.31
N SER A 10 -13.90 -16.87 16.39
CA SER A 10 -14.23 -18.05 15.60
C SER A 10 -14.19 -17.64 14.14
N VAL A 11 -13.79 -18.56 13.27
CA VAL A 11 -13.76 -18.32 11.82
C VAL A 11 -15.14 -17.87 11.33
N ASP A 12 -16.21 -18.49 11.84
CA ASP A 12 -17.59 -18.16 11.48
C ASP A 12 -18.00 -16.74 11.89
N ASP A 13 -17.60 -16.27 13.08
CA ASP A 13 -17.91 -14.92 13.52
C ASP A 13 -17.10 -13.87 12.75
N ALA A 14 -15.86 -14.18 12.35
CA ALA A 14 -15.07 -13.32 11.49
C ALA A 14 -15.66 -13.23 10.08
N LEU A 15 -16.11 -14.36 9.52
CA LEU A 15 -16.80 -14.39 8.24
C LEU A 15 -18.12 -13.61 8.29
N ARG A 16 -18.90 -13.73 9.37
CA ARG A 16 -20.13 -12.95 9.57
C ARG A 16 -19.87 -11.46 9.75
N LEU A 17 -18.76 -11.09 10.41
CA LEU A 17 -18.36 -9.70 10.59
C LEU A 17 -17.99 -9.04 9.26
N CYS A 18 -17.32 -9.77 8.37
CA CYS A 18 -16.88 -9.25 7.08
C CYS A 18 -17.90 -9.47 5.94
N ALA A 19 -18.94 -10.28 6.16
CA ALA A 19 -19.95 -10.57 5.16
C ALA A 19 -20.78 -9.31 4.83
N GLY A 20 -20.51 -8.71 3.66
CA GLY A 20 -21.15 -7.48 3.21
C GLY A 20 -20.46 -6.19 3.64
N ALA A 21 -19.23 -6.27 4.17
CA ALA A 21 -18.40 -5.11 4.44
C ALA A 21 -17.99 -4.41 3.12
N VAL A 22 -18.14 -3.09 3.06
CA VAL A 22 -17.68 -2.26 1.94
C VAL A 22 -16.40 -1.47 2.27
N ASN A 23 -15.97 -1.51 3.54
CA ASN A 23 -14.77 -0.87 4.07
C ASN A 23 -14.31 -1.57 5.37
N ASP A 24 -13.25 -1.07 6.01
CA ASP A 24 -12.69 -1.62 7.25
C ASP A 24 -13.51 -1.29 8.51
N GLY A 25 -14.66 -0.64 8.37
CA GLY A 25 -15.55 -0.23 9.45
C GLY A 25 -15.98 -1.36 10.40
N PRO A 26 -16.33 -2.57 9.92
CA PRO A 26 -16.67 -3.70 10.79
C PRO A 26 -15.52 -4.13 11.69
N VAL A 27 -14.29 -4.04 11.18
CA VAL A 27 -13.07 -4.41 11.90
C VAL A 27 -12.74 -3.35 12.96
N ALA A 28 -12.82 -2.06 12.61
CA ALA A 28 -12.63 -0.96 13.55
C ALA A 28 -13.68 -1.02 14.68
N CYS A 29 -14.96 -1.17 14.33
CA CYS A 29 -16.05 -1.36 15.28
C CYS A 29 -15.81 -2.57 16.21
N ALA A 30 -15.38 -3.72 15.65
CA ALA A 30 -15.12 -4.90 16.45
C ALA A 30 -13.96 -4.69 17.42
N THR A 31 -12.84 -4.15 16.96
CA THR A 31 -11.65 -3.85 17.77
C THR A 31 -12.04 -2.95 18.97
N SER A 32 -12.75 -1.86 18.69
CA SER A 32 -13.24 -0.92 19.71
C SER A 32 -14.26 -1.54 20.67
N SER A 33 -15.05 -2.53 20.23
CA SER A 33 -16.02 -3.24 21.06
C SER A 33 -15.36 -4.26 22.01
N TYR A 34 -14.31 -4.95 21.56
CA TYR A 34 -13.57 -5.92 22.37
C TYR A 34 -12.75 -5.27 23.47
N ALA A 35 -12.12 -4.13 23.18
CA ALA A 35 -11.41 -3.34 24.18
C ALA A 35 -12.30 -2.99 25.40
N LYS A 36 -13.63 -3.05 25.21
CA LYS A 36 -14.65 -2.74 26.22
C LYS A 36 -15.32 -3.98 26.82
N GLY A 37 -14.78 -5.17 26.60
CA GLY A 37 -15.21 -6.41 27.26
C GLY A 37 -16.48 -7.05 26.70
N MET A 38 -16.92 -6.68 25.49
CA MET A 38 -18.11 -7.28 24.87
C MET A 38 -17.91 -8.78 24.57
N ARG A 39 -19.01 -9.55 24.67
CA ARG A 39 -19.03 -10.95 24.21
C ARG A 39 -18.96 -11.00 22.69
N GLN A 40 -18.23 -11.99 22.17
CA GLN A 40 -17.97 -12.16 20.74
C GLN A 40 -19.22 -12.18 19.85
N SER A 41 -20.28 -12.87 20.28
CA SER A 41 -21.55 -12.93 19.56
C SER A 41 -22.30 -11.59 19.49
N ALA A 42 -22.09 -10.71 20.48
CA ALA A 42 -22.65 -9.36 20.47
C ALA A 42 -21.85 -8.45 19.53
N VAL A 43 -20.53 -8.63 19.45
CA VAL A 43 -19.66 -7.86 18.55
C VAL A 43 -19.95 -8.19 17.09
N SER A 44 -20.08 -9.48 16.74
CA SER A 44 -20.39 -9.88 15.35
C SER A 44 -21.72 -9.31 14.89
N LYS A 45 -22.77 -9.32 15.74
CA LYS A 45 -24.06 -8.70 15.43
C LYS A 45 -24.01 -7.17 15.32
N LEU A 46 -23.31 -6.51 16.24
CA LEU A 46 -23.23 -5.04 16.28
C LEU A 46 -22.46 -4.48 15.08
N CYS A 47 -21.37 -5.15 14.68
CA CYS A 47 -20.38 -4.58 13.78
C CYS A 47 -20.45 -5.11 12.34
N ALA A 48 -21.23 -6.14 12.01
CA ALA A 48 -21.25 -6.79 10.68
C ALA A 48 -21.49 -5.86 9.47
N ARG A 49 -22.03 -4.65 9.68
CA ARG A 49 -22.28 -3.64 8.63
C ARG A 49 -21.86 -2.24 9.06
N ALA A 50 -20.99 -2.14 10.05
CA ALA A 50 -20.53 -0.85 10.52
C ALA A 50 -19.64 -0.19 9.46
N LEU A 51 -19.86 1.07 9.13
CA LEU A 51 -18.98 1.82 8.23
C LEU A 51 -17.78 2.46 8.97
N ASN A 52 -17.86 2.53 10.30
CA ASN A 52 -16.87 3.10 11.22
C ASN A 52 -17.14 2.60 12.66
N GLU A 53 -16.48 3.18 13.66
CA GLU A 53 -16.56 2.75 15.07
C GLU A 53 -17.84 3.21 15.82
N ALA A 54 -18.73 3.99 15.19
CA ALA A 54 -19.87 4.61 15.87
C ALA A 54 -20.79 3.61 16.61
N PRO A 55 -21.12 2.41 16.08
CA PRO A 55 -21.92 1.43 16.83
C PRO A 55 -21.26 0.99 18.14
N ALA A 56 -19.93 0.86 18.17
CA ALA A 56 -19.16 0.49 19.37
C ALA A 56 -19.14 1.61 20.42
N PHE A 57 -19.15 2.88 19.99
CA PHE A 57 -19.31 4.03 20.89
C PHE A 57 -20.73 4.11 21.46
N CYS A 58 -21.76 3.97 20.62
CA CYS A 58 -23.15 3.90 21.08
C CYS A 58 -23.34 2.79 22.13
N TYR A 59 -22.80 1.59 21.90
CA TYR A 59 -22.95 0.47 22.83
C TYR A 59 -22.37 0.79 24.21
N LYS A 60 -21.22 1.50 24.24
CA LYS A 60 -20.55 1.93 25.47
C LYS A 60 -21.41 2.91 26.26
N GLU A 61 -21.95 3.92 25.58
CA GLU A 61 -22.73 4.98 26.21
C GLU A 61 -24.14 4.49 26.60
N ALA A 62 -24.59 3.34 26.10
CA ALA A 62 -25.93 2.83 26.36
C ALA A 62 -26.11 2.53 27.86
N PRO A 63 -27.25 2.93 28.48
CA PRO A 63 -27.44 2.80 29.92
C PRO A 63 -27.17 1.39 30.45
N SER A 64 -26.55 1.29 31.62
CA SER A 64 -26.21 0.02 32.28
C SER A 64 -27.42 -0.88 32.56
N GLY A 65 -28.62 -0.31 32.66
CA GLY A 65 -29.88 -1.05 32.84
C GLY A 65 -30.37 -1.82 31.61
N LEU A 66 -29.78 -1.62 30.43
CA LEU A 66 -30.06 -2.44 29.25
C LEU A 66 -29.17 -3.68 29.25
N ASN A 67 -29.77 -4.85 29.01
CA ASN A 67 -28.99 -6.07 28.78
C ASN A 67 -28.19 -5.98 27.46
N ALA A 68 -27.19 -6.84 27.31
CA ALA A 68 -26.25 -6.79 26.20
C ALA A 68 -26.94 -6.84 24.83
N ASP A 69 -27.97 -7.66 24.65
CA ASP A 69 -28.69 -7.79 23.38
C ASP A 69 -29.50 -6.53 23.05
N ALA A 70 -30.18 -5.93 24.04
CA ALA A 70 -30.92 -4.69 23.85
C ALA A 70 -30.01 -3.51 23.48
N LYS A 71 -28.77 -3.48 24.02
CA LYS A 71 -27.75 -2.51 23.62
C LYS A 71 -27.26 -2.75 22.20
N VAL A 72 -27.05 -4.02 21.79
CA VAL A 72 -26.67 -4.35 20.40
C VAL A 72 -27.76 -3.86 19.45
N ASP A 73 -29.01 -4.20 19.70
CA ASP A 73 -30.10 -3.84 18.80
C ASP A 73 -30.30 -2.32 18.71
N LEU A 74 -30.09 -1.58 19.83
CA LEU A 74 -30.17 -0.13 19.85
C LEU A 74 -29.12 0.53 18.95
N CYS A 75 -27.90 -0.01 18.95
CA CYS A 75 -26.75 0.62 18.31
C CYS A 75 -26.44 0.07 16.92
N ALA A 76 -26.97 -1.11 16.58
CA ALA A 76 -26.77 -1.75 15.28
C ALA A 76 -27.38 -0.96 14.12
N SER A 77 -28.28 0.00 14.33
CA SER A 77 -28.91 0.79 13.25
C SER A 77 -28.09 2.01 12.80
N LEU A 78 -26.94 2.31 13.42
CA LEU A 78 -26.07 3.44 13.06
C LEU A 78 -25.26 3.22 11.76
N GLN A 79 -25.82 2.47 10.79
CA GLN A 79 -25.15 1.93 9.60
C GLN A 79 -25.16 2.86 8.37
N ALA A 80 -25.60 4.11 8.47
CA ALA A 80 -25.71 5.01 7.31
C ALA A 80 -24.53 6.01 7.21
N PRO A 81 -24.01 6.27 6.00
CA PRO A 81 -23.07 7.37 5.77
C PRO A 81 -23.87 8.67 5.79
N ARG A 82 -23.87 9.38 6.93
CA ARG A 82 -24.33 10.77 7.01
C ARG A 82 -23.37 11.69 7.74
N PHE A 83 -22.09 11.32 7.81
CA PHE A 83 -21.05 12.18 8.35
C PHE A 83 -19.83 12.02 7.46
N GLY A 84 -19.70 12.93 6.50
CA GLY A 84 -18.58 13.07 5.58
C GLY A 84 -17.81 14.36 5.80
N ASP A 85 -17.97 15.00 6.96
CA ASP A 85 -17.19 16.17 7.35
C ASP A 85 -16.37 15.82 8.59
N GLU A 86 -15.08 16.12 8.55
CA GLU A 86 -14.24 16.23 9.75
C GLU A 86 -14.87 17.28 10.67
N LEU A 87 -15.65 16.83 11.66
CA LEU A 87 -16.12 17.71 12.72
C LEU A 87 -14.96 18.03 13.66
N ALA A 88 -14.76 19.33 13.90
CA ALA A 88 -13.76 19.89 14.77
C ALA A 88 -13.80 19.28 16.19
N GLU A 89 -12.64 19.18 16.83
CA GLU A 89 -12.51 18.79 18.23
C GLU A 89 -13.36 19.71 19.12
N GLY A 90 -14.48 19.22 19.67
CA GLY A 90 -15.30 19.96 20.63
C GLY A 90 -16.81 19.68 20.64
N GLU A 91 -17.37 19.02 19.62
CA GLU A 91 -18.83 18.76 19.57
C GLU A 91 -19.22 17.43 20.25
N GLU A 92 -20.12 17.47 21.25
CA GLU A 92 -20.67 16.28 21.90
C GLU A 92 -21.55 15.47 20.93
N ARG A 93 -21.10 14.26 20.59
CA ARG A 93 -21.81 13.34 19.67
C ARG A 93 -23.10 12.80 20.31
N TYR A 94 -24.27 13.26 19.83
CA TYR A 94 -25.57 12.76 20.29
C TYR A 94 -25.93 11.41 19.67
N THR A 95 -25.81 10.32 20.45
CA THR A 95 -26.10 8.95 20.00
C THR A 95 -27.46 8.44 20.56
N PRO A 96 -28.06 7.36 20.01
CA PRO A 96 -29.26 6.72 20.60
C PRO A 96 -29.07 6.32 22.07
N ALA A 97 -27.83 6.07 22.48
CA ALA A 97 -27.46 5.83 23.87
C ALA A 97 -27.52 7.09 24.75
N VAL A 98 -27.06 8.23 24.23
CA VAL A 98 -27.22 9.55 24.86
C VAL A 98 -28.71 9.90 25.00
N CYS A 99 -29.52 9.65 23.96
CA CYS A 99 -30.99 9.74 24.03
C CYS A 99 -31.57 8.92 25.20
N MET A 100 -31.11 7.68 25.38
CA MET A 100 -31.60 6.81 26.45
C MET A 100 -31.18 7.26 27.85
N ARG A 101 -29.98 7.84 27.98
CA ARG A 101 -29.44 8.41 29.23
C ARG A 101 -30.22 9.65 29.66
N ASP A 102 -30.50 10.54 28.72
CA ASP A 102 -31.05 11.87 29.01
C ASP A 102 -32.59 11.87 29.11
N PHE A 103 -33.23 10.74 28.81
CA PHE A 103 -34.67 10.58 28.86
C PHE A 103 -35.14 10.43 30.32
N PRO A 104 -36.04 11.32 30.82
CA PRO A 104 -36.37 11.45 32.24
C PRO A 104 -36.97 10.18 32.84
N PRO A 105 -36.93 10.02 34.18
CA PRO A 105 -37.51 8.87 34.87
C PRO A 105 -39.05 8.90 34.77
N ALA A 106 -39.59 8.29 33.72
CA ALA A 106 -41.02 8.04 33.57
C ALA A 106 -41.38 6.71 34.27
N PRO A 107 -42.24 6.69 35.31
CA PRO A 107 -42.40 5.54 36.20
C PRO A 107 -43.08 4.29 35.61
N ARG A 108 -43.37 4.24 34.29
CA ARG A 108 -44.12 3.12 33.66
C ARG A 108 -43.61 2.62 32.31
N LEU A 109 -42.55 3.19 31.74
CA LEU A 109 -42.00 2.69 30.46
C LEU A 109 -40.95 1.61 30.72
N LYS A 110 -41.19 0.40 30.20
CA LYS A 110 -40.20 -0.69 30.23
C LYS A 110 -38.95 -0.27 29.43
N PRO A 111 -37.72 -0.59 29.89
CA PRO A 111 -36.49 -0.18 29.22
C PRO A 111 -36.41 -0.53 27.73
N ALA A 112 -37.00 -1.66 27.31
CA ALA A 112 -37.07 -2.08 25.91
C ALA A 112 -37.90 -1.14 25.04
N GLU A 113 -38.97 -0.55 25.59
CA GLU A 113 -39.85 0.35 24.87
C GLU A 113 -39.25 1.75 24.74
N LYS A 114 -38.53 2.19 25.77
CA LYS A 114 -37.69 3.40 25.75
C LYS A 114 -36.61 3.29 24.66
N ALA A 115 -35.92 2.14 24.59
CA ALA A 115 -34.89 1.87 23.58
C ALA A 115 -35.46 1.84 22.15
N ARG A 116 -36.64 1.24 21.96
CA ARG A 116 -37.34 1.25 20.66
C ARG A 116 -37.66 2.68 20.20
N ARG A 117 -38.06 3.57 21.11
CA ARG A 117 -38.35 4.98 20.79
C ARG A 117 -37.08 5.77 20.45
N CYS A 118 -35.98 5.62 21.19
CA CYS A 118 -34.71 6.27 20.85
C CYS A 118 -34.10 5.75 19.53
N ARG A 119 -34.40 4.50 19.12
CA ARG A 119 -33.95 3.95 17.83
C ARG A 119 -34.66 4.57 16.62
N LEU A 120 -35.93 4.94 16.78
CA LEU A 120 -36.77 5.47 15.71
C LEU A 120 -36.68 7.00 15.58
N ALA A 121 -36.05 7.68 16.55
CA ALA A 121 -35.86 9.12 16.53
C ALA A 121 -34.78 9.51 15.51
N THR A 122 -35.19 10.06 14.37
CA THR A 122 -34.31 10.81 13.45
C THR A 122 -34.13 12.24 13.96
N GLU A 123 -33.14 12.98 13.45
CA GLU A 123 -32.94 14.40 13.82
C GLU A 123 -34.20 15.27 13.70
N ALA A 124 -35.09 14.94 12.76
CA ALA A 124 -36.34 15.64 12.53
C ALA A 124 -37.48 15.29 13.52
N THR A 125 -37.37 14.20 14.29
CA THR A 125 -38.46 13.72 15.19
C THR A 125 -38.14 13.88 16.69
N ARG A 126 -37.05 14.59 17.02
CA ARG A 126 -36.53 14.75 18.39
C ARG A 126 -37.45 15.52 19.37
N PRO A 127 -38.34 16.46 18.97
CA PRO A 127 -39.30 17.08 19.89
C PRO A 127 -40.54 16.22 20.19
N CYS A 128 -40.93 15.30 19.31
CA CYS A 128 -42.24 14.61 19.39
C CYS A 128 -42.34 13.56 20.50
N VAL A 129 -41.22 12.96 20.93
CA VAL A 129 -41.24 11.95 22.01
C VAL A 129 -41.43 12.60 23.38
N TYR A 130 -41.12 13.90 23.50
CA TYR A 130 -41.23 14.68 24.73
C TYR A 130 -42.69 15.08 25.04
N ASN A 131 -43.48 15.48 24.03
CA ASN A 131 -44.80 16.08 24.24
C ASN A 131 -46.00 15.11 24.19
N ALA A 132 -45.88 13.95 23.53
CA ALA A 132 -46.99 13.01 23.38
C ALA A 132 -47.47 12.36 24.70
N SER A 133 -46.70 12.47 25.80
CA SER A 133 -47.06 11.88 27.10
C SER A 133 -47.86 12.82 28.02
N LEU A 134 -47.97 14.11 27.69
CA LEU A 134 -48.69 15.11 28.49
C LEU A 134 -50.17 15.28 28.10
N ALA A 135 -50.54 14.96 26.86
CA ALA A 135 -51.89 15.21 26.33
C ALA A 135 -52.95 14.15 26.72
N SER A 136 -52.62 13.15 27.54
CA SER A 136 -53.54 12.03 27.88
C SER A 136 -54.42 12.26 29.13
N PHE A 137 -54.38 13.44 29.75
CA PHE A 137 -55.07 13.68 31.03
C PHE A 137 -56.07 14.84 30.90
N GLY A 138 -57.35 14.50 30.82
CA GLY A 138 -58.45 15.39 30.41
C GLY A 138 -58.81 16.53 31.36
N THR A 139 -58.14 17.68 31.22
CA THR A 139 -58.60 18.98 31.73
C THR A 139 -58.72 20.00 30.61
N ALA A 140 -59.76 20.83 30.62
CA ALA A 140 -59.99 21.89 29.65
C ALA A 140 -58.86 22.95 29.69
N LEU A 141 -58.34 23.31 28.53
CA LEU A 141 -57.20 24.21 28.37
C LEU A 141 -57.66 25.63 27.99
N SER A 142 -56.96 26.66 28.47
CA SER A 142 -57.18 28.06 28.10
C SER A 142 -56.66 28.38 26.68
N GLY A 143 -57.09 29.51 26.09
CA GLY A 143 -56.67 29.94 24.75
C GLY A 143 -55.14 30.00 24.57
N ASP A 144 -54.42 30.46 25.59
CA ASP A 144 -52.94 30.51 25.58
C ASP A 144 -52.31 29.11 25.65
N GLN A 145 -52.95 28.17 26.35
CA GLN A 145 -52.49 26.78 26.41
C GLN A 145 -52.73 26.05 25.07
N VAL A 146 -53.81 26.38 24.36
CA VAL A 146 -54.07 25.88 23.00
C VAL A 146 -53.07 26.46 21.99
N ALA A 147 -52.72 27.75 22.10
CA ALA A 147 -51.69 28.38 21.26
C ALA A 147 -50.29 27.77 21.50
N GLN A 148 -49.94 27.47 22.75
CA GLN A 148 -48.69 26.77 23.08
C GLN A 148 -48.67 25.31 22.60
N LEU A 149 -49.81 24.62 22.61
CA LEU A 149 -49.95 23.26 22.04
C LEU A 149 -49.84 23.25 20.52
N CYS A 150 -50.36 24.26 19.84
CA CYS A 150 -50.27 24.38 18.38
C CYS A 150 -48.87 24.79 17.90
N ALA A 151 -48.12 25.54 18.72
CA ALA A 151 -46.74 25.94 18.41
C ALA A 151 -45.72 24.79 18.55
N ALA A 152 -46.09 23.66 19.17
CA ALA A 152 -45.20 22.55 19.48
C ALA A 152 -45.42 21.28 18.64
N ASP A 153 -46.31 21.34 17.64
CA ASP A 153 -46.72 20.20 16.79
C ASP A 153 -46.42 20.51 15.31
N VAL A 154 -45.30 19.99 14.81
CA VAL A 154 -44.85 20.20 13.42
C VAL A 154 -44.74 18.85 12.74
N ASP A 155 -45.89 18.28 12.35
CA ASP A 155 -46.02 17.47 11.14
C ASP A 155 -47.51 17.13 10.88
N GLY A 156 -48.15 17.88 9.97
CA GLY A 156 -49.35 17.47 9.24
C GLY A 156 -50.69 17.41 9.96
N ALA A 157 -50.76 17.47 11.30
CA ALA A 157 -52.03 17.54 12.04
C ALA A 157 -52.64 18.95 12.10
N SER A 158 -51.87 19.97 11.74
CA SER A 158 -52.20 21.40 11.89
C SER A 158 -53.35 21.86 10.97
N LEU A 159 -53.64 21.17 9.86
CA LEU A 159 -54.81 21.49 9.01
C LEU A 159 -56.14 21.22 9.72
N ARG A 160 -56.21 20.17 10.56
CA ARG A 160 -57.39 19.89 11.38
C ARG A 160 -57.42 20.75 12.64
N CYS A 161 -56.27 21.20 13.13
CA CYS A 161 -56.19 22.08 14.28
C CYS A 161 -56.57 23.52 13.93
N ALA A 162 -55.97 24.13 12.90
CA ALA A 162 -56.29 25.48 12.45
C ALA A 162 -57.74 25.61 11.96
N GLY A 163 -58.26 24.61 11.24
CA GLY A 163 -59.67 24.57 10.83
C GLY A 163 -60.65 24.42 12.02
N LYS A 164 -60.27 23.69 13.07
CA LYS A 164 -61.08 23.57 14.31
C LYS A 164 -60.96 24.80 15.21
N VAL A 165 -59.80 25.45 15.25
CA VAL A 165 -59.55 26.69 15.99
C VAL A 165 -60.32 27.84 15.35
N HIS A 166 -60.28 28.01 14.02
CA HIS A 166 -61.10 29.01 13.33
C HIS A 166 -62.60 28.70 13.49
N HIS A 167 -63.02 27.44 13.42
CA HIS A 167 -64.42 27.08 13.65
C HIS A 167 -64.87 27.29 15.12
N GLN A 168 -64.03 27.01 16.12
CA GLN A 168 -64.35 27.22 17.54
C GLN A 168 -64.29 28.69 17.95
N LEU A 169 -63.31 29.48 17.48
CA LEU A 169 -63.24 30.92 17.71
C LEU A 169 -64.47 31.63 17.13
N ARG A 170 -64.93 31.21 15.96
CA ARG A 170 -66.15 31.75 15.32
C ARG A 170 -67.46 31.32 16.00
N MET A 171 -67.44 30.24 16.79
CA MET A 171 -68.60 29.77 17.56
C MET A 171 -68.62 30.29 19.01
N HIS A 172 -67.52 30.89 19.49
CA HIS A 172 -67.38 31.39 20.87
C HIS A 172 -67.06 32.89 20.96
N SER A 173 -66.97 33.62 19.85
CA SER A 173 -66.83 35.08 19.81
C SER A 173 -68.16 35.79 20.10
N GLY A 174 -68.69 35.55 21.30
CA GLY A 174 -69.68 36.39 21.96
C GLY A 174 -69.02 37.23 23.04
N GLY A 175 -68.29 38.28 22.64
CA GLY A 175 -67.74 39.30 23.55
C GLY A 175 -66.41 38.93 24.21
N ASP A 176 -65.32 39.38 23.60
CA ASP A 176 -64.13 40.00 24.23
C ASP A 176 -62.86 39.74 23.39
N GLY A 177 -62.55 40.70 22.51
CA GLY A 177 -61.24 41.34 22.39
C GLY A 177 -59.98 40.54 22.01
N VAL A 178 -60.04 39.29 21.56
CA VAL A 178 -58.84 38.64 20.98
C VAL A 178 -58.83 38.85 19.47
N ASP A 179 -57.84 39.59 18.98
CA ASP A 179 -57.62 39.87 17.56
C ASP A 179 -57.35 38.56 16.80
N GLU A 180 -58.38 38.08 16.10
CA GLU A 180 -58.40 36.81 15.38
C GLU A 180 -57.24 36.70 14.36
N ALA A 181 -56.82 37.83 13.78
CA ALA A 181 -55.70 37.90 12.85
C ALA A 181 -54.36 37.59 13.51
N SER A 182 -54.13 38.12 14.71
CA SER A 182 -52.90 37.92 15.49
C SER A 182 -52.73 36.46 15.96
N ALA A 183 -53.83 35.77 16.30
CA ALA A 183 -53.81 34.36 16.70
C ALA A 183 -53.51 33.42 15.52
N VAL A 184 -54.05 33.71 14.33
CA VAL A 184 -53.77 32.94 13.10
C VAL A 184 -52.32 33.18 12.63
N LEU A 185 -51.81 34.42 12.76
CA LEU A 185 -50.41 34.74 12.47
C LEU A 185 -49.44 33.97 13.37
N ALA A 186 -49.70 33.94 14.68
CA ALA A 186 -48.88 33.18 15.63
C ALA A 186 -48.88 31.68 15.32
N ALA A 187 -50.02 31.10 14.94
CA ALA A 187 -50.12 29.70 14.56
C ALA A 187 -49.38 29.38 13.24
N CYS A 188 -49.43 30.30 12.26
CA CYS A 188 -48.76 30.13 10.97
C CYS A 188 -47.23 30.36 11.04
N LEU A 189 -46.75 31.23 11.93
CA LEU A 189 -45.31 31.51 12.10
C LEU A 189 -44.50 30.34 12.70
N GLY A 190 -45.14 29.28 13.18
CA GLY A 190 -44.52 28.06 13.71
C GLY A 190 -44.52 26.85 12.76
N ALA A 191 -45.08 26.96 11.55
CA ALA A 191 -45.28 25.82 10.65
C ALA A 191 -44.31 25.84 9.46
N ASP A 192 -43.09 25.31 9.64
CA ASP A 192 -41.99 25.33 8.65
C ASP A 192 -42.33 24.63 7.31
N GLU A 193 -43.27 23.67 7.30
CA GLU A 193 -43.64 22.87 6.11
C GLU A 193 -45.00 23.23 5.49
N ALA A 194 -45.82 24.06 6.14
CA ALA A 194 -47.21 24.34 5.72
C ALA A 194 -47.44 25.76 5.18
N VAL A 195 -46.36 26.46 4.84
CA VAL A 195 -46.39 27.88 4.42
C VAL A 195 -47.37 28.11 3.25
N ASP A 196 -47.40 27.23 2.24
CA ASP A 196 -48.30 27.36 1.08
C ASP A 196 -49.79 27.22 1.43
N ALA A 197 -50.13 26.56 2.55
CA ALA A 197 -51.49 26.43 3.05
C ALA A 197 -51.90 27.63 3.91
N CYS A 198 -50.98 28.15 4.74
CA CYS A 198 -51.17 29.39 5.49
C CYS A 198 -51.35 30.58 4.55
N VAL A 199 -50.52 30.71 3.51
CA VAL A 199 -50.66 31.78 2.50
C VAL A 199 -52.01 31.73 1.78
N ARG A 200 -52.53 30.53 1.50
CA ARG A 200 -53.86 30.36 0.90
C ARG A 200 -55.00 30.70 1.85
N ALA A 201 -54.87 30.43 3.15
CA ALA A 201 -55.83 30.81 4.18
C ALA A 201 -55.83 32.33 4.44
N VAL A 202 -54.66 32.97 4.35
CA VAL A 202 -54.44 34.42 4.57
C VAL A 202 -54.85 35.27 3.37
N ARG A 203 -55.08 34.67 2.20
CA ARG A 203 -55.50 35.36 0.97
C ARG A 203 -56.90 36.02 1.08
N GLN A 204 -57.61 35.81 2.19
CA GLN A 204 -58.92 36.42 2.49
C GLN A 204 -58.74 37.55 3.52
N ASP A 205 -58.34 38.72 3.01
CA ASP A 205 -58.43 40.09 3.57
C ASP A 205 -58.21 40.31 5.08
N SER A 206 -56.99 40.75 5.44
CA SER A 206 -56.69 41.66 6.58
C SER A 206 -55.19 41.83 6.88
N TRP A 207 -54.30 41.05 6.27
CA TRP A 207 -52.87 41.08 6.64
C TRP A 207 -52.08 42.15 5.88
N SER A 208 -51.21 42.86 6.61
CA SER A 208 -50.27 43.78 6.02
C SER A 208 -49.28 43.04 5.10
N ILE A 209 -48.72 43.75 4.12
CA ILE A 209 -47.68 43.20 3.23
C ILE A 209 -46.50 42.71 4.09
N ASP A 210 -46.10 43.43 5.13
CA ASP A 210 -45.01 43.04 6.03
C ASP A 210 -45.28 41.70 6.74
N ASP A 211 -46.51 41.43 7.17
CA ASP A 211 -46.87 40.17 7.83
C ASP A 211 -46.85 38.99 6.84
N LYS A 212 -47.34 39.22 5.62
CA LYS A 212 -47.27 38.24 4.53
C LYS A 212 -45.80 37.92 4.17
N LEU A 213 -44.93 38.93 4.19
CA LEU A 213 -43.50 38.76 3.87
C LEU A 213 -42.71 38.08 4.99
N ARG A 214 -43.00 38.40 6.26
CA ARG A 214 -42.43 37.72 7.43
C ARG A 214 -42.77 36.22 7.45
N LEU A 215 -43.96 35.87 6.97
CA LEU A 215 -44.38 34.48 6.80
C LEU A 215 -43.53 33.74 5.75
N CYS A 216 -43.31 34.35 4.57
CA CYS A 216 -42.52 33.71 3.51
C CYS A 216 -41.02 33.61 3.81
N ALA A 217 -40.45 34.57 4.55
CA ALA A 217 -39.01 34.62 4.85
C ALA A 217 -38.49 33.45 5.71
N ARG A 218 -39.37 32.70 6.38
CA ARG A 218 -39.01 31.54 7.21
C ARG A 218 -39.08 30.20 6.49
N ALA A 219 -39.59 30.17 5.25
CA ALA A 219 -39.64 28.93 4.48
C ALA A 219 -38.22 28.45 4.14
N ARG A 220 -37.96 27.13 4.18
CA ARG A 220 -36.64 26.57 3.86
C ARG A 220 -36.56 26.07 2.43
N GLY A 221 -35.34 26.06 1.86
CA GLY A 221 -35.08 25.56 0.52
C GLY A 221 -35.66 26.47 -0.57
N THR A 222 -36.37 25.91 -1.55
CA THR A 222 -36.97 26.66 -2.68
C THR A 222 -38.35 27.24 -2.37
N ARG A 223 -38.91 26.93 -1.19
CA ARG A 223 -40.27 27.31 -0.79
C ARG A 223 -40.49 28.82 -0.59
N PRO A 224 -39.52 29.65 -0.15
CA PRO A 224 -39.68 31.10 -0.15
C PRO A 224 -40.07 31.65 -1.53
N ALA A 225 -39.47 31.13 -2.60
CA ALA A 225 -39.76 31.56 -3.97
C ALA A 225 -41.18 31.15 -4.41
N VAL A 226 -41.65 29.96 -4.01
CA VAL A 226 -43.03 29.50 -4.28
C VAL A 226 -44.04 30.34 -3.49
N CYS A 227 -43.79 30.56 -2.20
CA CYS A 227 -44.59 31.40 -1.30
C CYS A 227 -44.76 32.82 -1.86
N VAL A 228 -43.66 33.44 -2.29
CA VAL A 228 -43.65 34.79 -2.85
C VAL A 228 -44.29 34.81 -4.25
N SER A 229 -44.12 33.78 -5.08
CA SER A 229 -44.78 33.70 -6.38
C SER A 229 -46.30 33.68 -6.29
N GLU A 230 -46.85 33.13 -5.20
CA GLU A 230 -48.29 33.16 -4.90
C GLU A 230 -48.77 34.53 -4.38
N LEU A 231 -47.86 35.31 -3.77
CA LEU A 231 -48.09 36.69 -3.29
C LEU A 231 -47.83 37.78 -4.35
N ALA A 232 -47.16 37.45 -5.46
CA ALA A 232 -46.61 38.39 -6.45
C ALA A 232 -47.64 39.29 -7.16
N ARG A 233 -48.95 39.09 -6.95
CA ARG A 233 -49.98 40.04 -7.43
C ARG A 233 -50.07 41.31 -6.58
N ASP A 234 -49.57 41.29 -5.35
CA ASP A 234 -49.69 42.40 -4.36
C ASP A 234 -48.36 43.12 -4.09
N VAL A 235 -47.23 42.64 -4.65
CA VAL A 235 -45.87 43.15 -4.38
C VAL A 235 -45.25 43.64 -5.69
N HIS A 236 -45.16 44.96 -5.86
CA HIS A 236 -44.61 45.62 -7.06
C HIS A 236 -43.15 46.08 -6.91
N ASP A 237 -42.46 45.63 -5.86
CA ASP A 237 -41.09 46.06 -5.57
C ASP A 237 -40.07 44.96 -5.93
N ASP A 238 -39.36 45.18 -7.04
CA ASP A 238 -38.31 44.31 -7.56
C ASP A 238 -37.08 44.23 -6.62
N GLU A 239 -36.87 45.20 -5.72
CA GLU A 239 -35.82 45.14 -4.68
C GLU A 239 -36.19 44.16 -3.55
N LEU A 240 -37.48 44.10 -3.20
CA LEU A 240 -37.99 43.25 -2.12
C LEU A 240 -38.10 41.78 -2.56
N LEU A 241 -38.50 41.54 -3.82
CA LEU A 241 -38.43 40.22 -4.47
C LEU A 241 -36.99 39.67 -4.55
N GLN A 242 -35.98 40.56 -4.63
CA GLN A 242 -34.56 40.20 -4.63
C GLN A 242 -34.01 39.88 -3.24
N PHE A 243 -34.54 40.52 -2.18
CA PHE A 243 -34.22 40.18 -0.79
C PHE A 243 -34.77 38.80 -0.38
N LEU A 244 -35.94 38.42 -0.90
CA LEU A 244 -36.69 37.23 -0.47
C LEU A 244 -36.40 35.95 -1.29
N CYS A 245 -35.87 36.06 -2.51
CA CYS A 245 -35.42 34.90 -3.30
C CYS A 245 -34.02 34.39 -2.90
N ALA A 246 -33.41 34.96 -1.85
CA ALA A 246 -32.08 34.61 -1.41
C ALA A 246 -32.11 33.41 -0.46
N GLY A 247 -32.04 32.19 -1.02
CA GLY A 247 -31.43 31.04 -0.35
C GLY A 247 -29.93 31.24 -0.08
N ALA A 248 -29.53 32.48 0.23
CA ALA A 248 -28.18 32.92 0.45
C ALA A 248 -27.81 32.64 1.90
N THR A 249 -26.72 31.90 2.11
CA THR A 249 -26.06 31.87 3.40
C THR A 249 -25.62 33.29 3.79
N ALA A 250 -25.44 33.56 5.09
CA ALA A 250 -24.96 34.87 5.57
C ALA A 250 -23.71 35.33 4.80
N GLU A 251 -22.82 34.38 4.51
CA GLU A 251 -21.63 34.48 3.67
C GLU A 251 -21.84 35.15 2.31
N TYR A 252 -22.91 34.79 1.58
CA TYR A 252 -23.17 35.37 0.26
C TYR A 252 -23.59 36.85 0.36
N THR A 253 -24.32 37.21 1.42
CA THR A 253 -24.69 38.62 1.65
C THR A 253 -23.48 39.47 2.02
N ASP A 254 -22.54 38.90 2.76
CA ASP A 254 -21.29 39.59 3.12
C ASP A 254 -20.38 39.77 1.89
N CYS A 255 -20.33 38.77 1.01
CA CYS A 255 -19.68 38.91 -0.29
C CYS A 255 -20.28 40.06 -1.12
N LEU A 256 -21.61 40.19 -1.20
CA LEU A 256 -22.21 41.29 -1.98
C LEU A 256 -21.93 42.68 -1.40
N LYS A 257 -21.88 42.79 -0.05
CA LYS A 257 -21.56 44.04 0.65
C LYS A 257 -20.11 44.47 0.44
N MET A 258 -19.18 43.50 0.48
CA MET A 258 -17.75 43.76 0.36
C MET A 258 -17.26 43.83 -1.08
N ALA A 259 -18.05 43.40 -2.06
CA ALA A 259 -17.67 43.48 -3.47
C ALA A 259 -17.41 44.94 -3.91
N PRO A 260 -16.37 45.20 -4.74
CA PRO A 260 -15.97 46.55 -5.13
C PRO A 260 -17.12 47.38 -5.73
N GLN A 261 -17.21 48.65 -5.34
CA GLN A 261 -18.36 49.49 -5.69
C GLN A 261 -18.42 49.83 -7.19
N GLU A 262 -17.27 49.80 -7.87
CA GLU A 262 -17.15 49.98 -9.31
C GLU A 262 -17.77 48.86 -10.14
N LEU A 263 -18.01 47.68 -9.56
CA LEU A 263 -18.71 46.58 -10.23
C LEU A 263 -20.21 46.85 -10.25
N SER A 264 -20.84 46.62 -11.40
CA SER A 264 -22.31 46.65 -11.48
C SER A 264 -22.91 45.57 -10.60
N TRP A 265 -24.18 45.73 -10.19
CA TRP A 265 -24.88 44.75 -9.36
C TRP A 265 -24.87 43.33 -9.98
N LYS A 266 -24.98 43.25 -11.31
CA LYS A 266 -24.90 41.99 -12.06
C LYS A 266 -23.52 41.33 -11.95
N GLU A 267 -22.45 42.11 -11.99
CA GLU A 267 -21.07 41.63 -11.86
C GLU A 267 -20.76 41.19 -10.43
N ARG A 268 -21.20 41.94 -9.41
CA ARG A 268 -21.07 41.55 -8.00
C ARG A 268 -21.77 40.22 -7.73
N ARG A 269 -23.00 40.06 -8.24
CA ARG A 269 -23.75 38.80 -8.19
C ARG A 269 -23.01 37.66 -8.86
N SER A 270 -22.46 37.88 -10.05
CA SER A 270 -21.69 36.87 -10.77
C SER A 270 -20.39 36.50 -10.06
N LEU A 271 -19.76 37.44 -9.36
CA LEU A 271 -18.55 37.19 -8.59
C LEU A 271 -18.84 36.34 -7.35
N CYS A 272 -19.90 36.68 -6.62
CA CYS A 272 -20.29 36.01 -5.38
C CYS A 272 -21.04 34.68 -5.58
N SER A 273 -21.45 34.34 -6.81
CA SER A 273 -22.23 33.11 -7.05
C SER A 273 -21.38 31.84 -6.81
N GLY A 274 -21.74 31.06 -5.79
CA GLY A 274 -21.17 29.74 -5.50
C GLY A 274 -19.82 29.74 -4.78
N GLY A 275 -19.38 30.88 -4.26
CA GLY A 275 -18.18 31.00 -3.44
C GLY A 275 -18.52 30.95 -1.96
N ASP A 276 -17.52 30.64 -1.15
CA ASP A 276 -17.63 30.64 0.30
C ASP A 276 -17.18 32.01 0.86
N GLY A 277 -18.08 32.67 1.58
CA GLY A 277 -17.84 33.97 2.20
C GLY A 277 -17.23 35.02 1.27
N VAL A 278 -16.16 35.66 1.76
CA VAL A 278 -15.49 36.80 1.11
C VAL A 278 -14.40 36.39 0.11
N ILE A 279 -14.13 35.09 -0.03
CA ILE A 279 -13.03 34.56 -0.85
C ILE A 279 -13.08 35.02 -2.31
N PRO A 280 -14.24 35.03 -3.01
CA PRO A 280 -14.31 35.53 -4.38
C PRO A 280 -13.84 36.99 -4.53
N ILE A 281 -14.05 37.84 -3.53
CA ILE A 281 -13.63 39.25 -3.55
C ILE A 281 -12.13 39.35 -3.37
N GLU A 282 -11.58 38.67 -2.36
CA GLU A 282 -10.13 38.67 -2.12
C GLU A 282 -9.37 38.12 -3.34
N CYS A 283 -9.90 37.07 -3.96
CA CYS A 283 -9.40 36.56 -5.25
C CYS A 283 -9.46 37.63 -6.34
N TYR A 284 -10.57 38.37 -6.43
CA TYR A 284 -10.74 39.40 -7.44
C TYR A 284 -9.73 40.54 -7.28
N GLU A 285 -9.50 40.98 -6.06
CA GLU A 285 -8.48 42.00 -5.76
C GLU A 285 -7.06 41.50 -6.05
N GLU A 286 -6.75 40.26 -5.69
CA GLU A 286 -5.47 39.63 -6.00
C GLU A 286 -5.24 39.55 -7.52
N GLY A 287 -6.26 39.20 -8.30
CA GLY A 287 -6.17 39.20 -9.75
C GLY A 287 -5.87 40.58 -10.34
N ARG A 288 -6.48 41.64 -9.78
CA ARG A 288 -6.18 43.03 -10.16
C ARG A 288 -4.76 43.43 -9.79
N ARG A 289 -4.27 43.06 -8.60
CA ARG A 289 -2.88 43.29 -8.18
C ARG A 289 -1.88 42.62 -9.13
N ASN A 290 -2.24 41.46 -9.69
CA ASN A 290 -1.44 40.72 -10.68
C ASN A 290 -1.66 41.20 -12.14
N GLY A 291 -2.34 42.33 -12.35
CA GLY A 291 -2.54 42.93 -13.67
C GLY A 291 -3.42 42.12 -14.63
N LEU A 292 -4.32 41.27 -14.11
CA LEU A 292 -5.31 40.59 -14.92
C LEU A 292 -6.45 41.54 -15.29
N ALA A 293 -7.02 41.37 -16.48
CA ALA A 293 -8.15 42.19 -16.93
C ALA A 293 -9.37 41.93 -16.02
N ALA A 294 -10.17 42.96 -15.74
CA ALA A 294 -11.27 42.88 -14.77
C ALA A 294 -12.29 41.76 -15.11
N ASN A 295 -12.64 41.60 -16.38
CA ASN A 295 -13.56 40.56 -16.82
C ASN A 295 -12.98 39.13 -16.69
N THR A 296 -11.68 38.95 -16.98
CA THR A 296 -10.98 37.66 -16.78
C THR A 296 -10.89 37.33 -15.30
N THR A 297 -10.54 38.30 -14.47
CA THR A 297 -10.44 38.16 -13.02
C THR A 297 -11.77 37.78 -12.39
N MET A 298 -12.84 38.49 -12.76
CA MET A 298 -14.20 38.16 -12.32
C MET A 298 -14.60 36.73 -12.71
N ALA A 299 -14.29 36.30 -13.94
CA ALA A 299 -14.64 34.97 -14.39
C ALA A 299 -13.82 33.85 -13.70
N LEU A 300 -12.58 34.13 -13.31
CA LEU A 300 -11.73 33.20 -12.54
C LEU A 300 -12.18 33.06 -11.09
N CYS A 301 -12.52 34.18 -10.46
CA CYS A 301 -12.85 34.25 -9.04
C CYS A 301 -14.32 33.96 -8.73
N ALA A 302 -15.19 33.94 -9.74
CA ALA A 302 -16.60 33.58 -9.60
C ALA A 302 -16.77 32.15 -9.07
N GLY A 303 -17.11 32.04 -7.79
CA GLY A 303 -17.23 30.77 -7.07
C GLY A 303 -15.90 30.19 -6.58
N ALA A 304 -14.86 31.02 -6.42
CA ALA A 304 -13.55 30.56 -5.94
C ALA A 304 -13.57 30.16 -4.47
N TRP A 305 -12.86 29.07 -4.15
CA TRP A 305 -12.68 28.55 -2.78
C TRP A 305 -11.25 28.80 -2.27
N SER A 306 -10.42 29.45 -3.08
CA SER A 306 -9.06 29.87 -2.75
C SER A 306 -8.84 31.28 -3.26
N VAL A 307 -8.27 32.12 -2.41
CA VAL A 307 -7.94 33.52 -2.73
C VAL A 307 -6.93 33.59 -3.88
N SER A 308 -5.93 32.71 -3.90
CA SER A 308 -4.79 32.86 -4.80
C SER A 308 -4.70 31.81 -5.91
N ALA A 309 -5.24 30.61 -5.73
CA ALA A 309 -5.01 29.51 -6.68
C ALA A 309 -5.51 29.79 -8.12
N PRO A 310 -6.74 30.31 -8.35
CA PRO A 310 -7.18 30.65 -9.71
C PRO A 310 -6.32 31.74 -10.36
N ILE A 311 -5.82 32.70 -9.56
CA ILE A 311 -4.98 33.80 -10.04
C ILE A 311 -3.56 33.32 -10.37
N LYS A 312 -2.92 32.58 -9.47
CA LYS A 312 -1.59 31.98 -9.69
C LYS A 312 -1.60 31.04 -10.88
N CYS A 313 -2.66 30.22 -11.02
CA CYS A 313 -2.89 29.43 -12.23
C CYS A 313 -2.93 30.35 -13.45
N ALA A 314 -3.79 31.38 -13.48
CA ALA A 314 -3.94 32.28 -14.63
C ALA A 314 -2.65 33.02 -15.02
N VAL A 315 -1.81 33.36 -14.04
CA VAL A 315 -0.48 33.95 -14.27
C VAL A 315 0.48 32.90 -14.83
N GLY A 316 0.56 31.71 -14.22
CA GLY A 316 1.47 30.64 -14.63
C GLY A 316 1.18 30.09 -16.03
N VAL A 317 -0.09 29.93 -16.40
CA VAL A 317 -0.49 29.37 -17.71
C VAL A 317 -0.07 30.25 -18.89
N LYS A 318 0.23 31.54 -18.67
CA LYS A 318 0.75 32.45 -19.72
C LYS A 318 2.06 31.93 -20.31
N ALA A 319 2.93 31.33 -19.49
CA ALA A 319 4.19 30.72 -19.94
C ALA A 319 3.95 29.56 -20.93
N HIS A 320 2.76 28.94 -20.90
CA HIS A 320 2.41 27.80 -21.75
C HIS A 320 1.63 28.18 -23.02
N LYS A 321 1.54 29.47 -23.38
CA LYS A 321 0.84 29.94 -24.60
C LYS A 321 -0.63 29.48 -24.69
N VAL A 322 -1.34 29.42 -23.55
CA VAL A 322 -2.77 29.11 -23.50
C VAL A 322 -3.58 30.33 -23.97
N GLY A 323 -4.62 30.13 -24.78
CA GLY A 323 -5.45 31.23 -25.30
C GLY A 323 -6.21 31.95 -24.17
N LYS A 324 -6.44 33.27 -24.31
CA LYS A 324 -7.10 34.09 -23.27
C LYS A 324 -8.44 33.52 -22.79
N ASN A 325 -9.24 32.96 -23.71
CA ASN A 325 -10.53 32.35 -23.39
C ASN A 325 -10.41 30.99 -22.69
N GLU A 326 -9.29 30.30 -22.89
CA GLU A 326 -9.02 28.99 -22.29
C GLU A 326 -8.48 29.11 -20.86
N VAL A 327 -7.82 30.23 -20.52
CA VAL A 327 -7.31 30.51 -19.16
C VAL A 327 -8.41 30.39 -18.12
N VAL A 328 -9.58 30.99 -18.37
CA VAL A 328 -10.72 30.93 -17.46
C VAL A 328 -11.23 29.49 -17.31
N ALA A 329 -11.40 28.78 -18.43
CA ALA A 329 -11.89 27.39 -18.42
C ALA A 329 -10.94 26.43 -17.69
N LEU A 330 -9.64 26.74 -17.70
CA LEU A 330 -8.61 25.94 -17.07
C LEU A 330 -8.47 26.21 -15.57
N CYS A 331 -8.46 27.49 -15.16
CA CYS A 331 -8.09 27.90 -13.81
C CYS A 331 -9.28 28.19 -12.88
N ARG A 332 -10.51 28.31 -13.41
CA ARG A 332 -11.70 28.59 -12.58
C ARG A 332 -11.99 27.42 -11.64
N GLY A 333 -12.18 27.74 -10.35
CA GLY A 333 -12.53 26.76 -9.32
C GLY A 333 -11.40 25.80 -8.95
N THR A 334 -10.16 26.06 -9.37
CA THR A 334 -9.03 25.22 -8.97
C THR A 334 -8.68 25.46 -7.50
N PRO A 335 -8.57 24.41 -6.67
CA PRO A 335 -8.14 24.57 -5.28
C PRO A 335 -6.63 24.83 -5.17
N ASP A 336 -5.85 24.40 -6.17
CA ASP A 336 -4.39 24.51 -6.27
C ASP A 336 -3.98 24.66 -7.74
N GLU A 337 -2.96 25.48 -8.03
CA GLU A 337 -2.39 25.65 -9.36
C GLU A 337 -1.41 24.55 -9.77
N THR A 338 -0.81 23.83 -8.81
CA THR A 338 0.34 22.94 -9.05
C THR A 338 0.01 21.84 -10.05
N GLY A 339 -1.13 21.17 -9.89
CA GLY A 339 -1.58 20.10 -10.78
C GLY A 339 -1.79 20.55 -12.22
N ILE A 340 -2.47 21.69 -12.41
CA ILE A 340 -2.72 22.26 -13.74
C ILE A 340 -1.42 22.64 -14.43
N LEU A 341 -0.51 23.31 -13.72
CA LEU A 341 0.77 23.75 -14.29
C LEU A 341 1.66 22.55 -14.62
N ALA A 342 1.70 21.52 -13.77
CA ALA A 342 2.40 20.27 -14.05
C ALA A 342 1.82 19.56 -15.29
N CYS A 343 0.50 19.48 -15.41
CA CYS A 343 -0.16 18.94 -16.60
C CYS A 343 0.21 19.70 -17.88
N LEU A 344 0.20 21.03 -17.85
CA LEU A 344 0.57 21.85 -19.01
C LEU A 344 2.05 21.76 -19.36
N ALA A 345 2.91 21.53 -18.38
CA ALA A 345 4.33 21.31 -18.60
C ALA A 345 4.59 20.02 -19.38
N GLU A 346 3.79 18.96 -19.16
CA GLU A 346 3.89 17.71 -19.91
C GLU A 346 3.18 17.75 -21.27
N ALA A 347 2.02 18.42 -21.36
CA ALA A 347 1.22 18.52 -22.59
C ALA A 347 1.80 19.50 -23.65
N LYS A 348 3.14 19.54 -23.82
CA LYS A 348 3.81 20.39 -24.81
C LYS A 348 3.31 20.02 -26.22
N ASN A 349 2.97 21.04 -27.00
CA ASN A 349 2.51 20.89 -28.39
C ASN A 349 1.20 20.08 -28.57
N VAL A 350 0.38 19.93 -27.53
CA VAL A 350 -0.97 19.37 -27.65
C VAL A 350 -1.97 20.53 -27.87
N PRO A 351 -2.66 20.61 -29.04
CA PRO A 351 -3.57 21.72 -29.34
C PRO A 351 -4.73 21.84 -28.34
N THR A 352 -5.16 20.72 -27.75
CA THR A 352 -6.28 20.64 -26.80
C THR A 352 -5.84 20.64 -25.33
N LYS A 353 -4.58 20.97 -25.02
CA LYS A 353 -4.01 20.86 -23.67
C LYS A 353 -4.80 21.57 -22.58
N ALA A 354 -5.38 22.74 -22.85
CA ALA A 354 -6.18 23.47 -21.88
C ALA A 354 -7.45 22.68 -21.47
N ARG A 355 -8.08 21.97 -22.42
CA ARG A 355 -9.26 21.14 -22.14
C ARG A 355 -8.91 19.85 -21.40
N ILE A 356 -7.70 19.32 -21.63
CA ILE A 356 -7.20 18.11 -20.98
C ILE A 356 -6.81 18.40 -19.52
N CYS A 357 -6.10 19.51 -19.30
CA CYS A 357 -5.59 19.91 -17.99
C CYS A 357 -6.63 20.61 -17.11
N ALA A 358 -7.84 20.89 -17.61
CA ALA A 358 -8.91 21.49 -16.82
C ALA A 358 -9.33 20.57 -15.66
N GLY A 359 -9.04 21.01 -14.43
CA GLY A 359 -9.25 20.26 -13.20
C GLY A 359 -8.18 19.20 -12.88
N ALA A 360 -7.02 19.24 -13.54
CA ALA A 360 -5.92 18.33 -13.26
C ALA A 360 -5.34 18.55 -11.86
N ARG A 361 -5.16 17.47 -11.10
CA ARG A 361 -4.53 17.48 -9.76
C ARG A 361 -3.04 17.19 -9.79
N ASP A 362 -2.55 16.65 -10.90
CA ASP A 362 -1.17 16.28 -11.14
C ASP A 362 -0.86 16.36 -12.65
N ALA A 363 0.32 15.89 -13.06
CA ALA A 363 0.70 15.92 -14.48
C ALA A 363 0.13 14.78 -15.35
N GLY A 364 -0.56 13.79 -14.76
CA GLY A 364 -1.06 12.59 -15.42
C GLY A 364 -1.83 12.86 -16.72
N PRO A 365 -2.80 13.78 -16.74
CA PRO A 365 -3.53 14.10 -17.97
C PRO A 365 -2.61 14.65 -19.08
N GLY A 366 -1.56 15.37 -18.67
CA GLY A 366 -0.57 15.94 -19.57
C GLY A 366 0.37 14.89 -20.16
N VAL A 367 0.86 13.95 -19.33
CA VAL A 367 1.67 12.81 -19.78
C VAL A 367 0.85 11.94 -20.75
N CYS A 368 -0.40 11.61 -20.41
CA CYS A 368 -1.31 10.90 -21.31
C CYS A 368 -1.45 11.60 -22.66
N ALA A 369 -1.61 12.92 -22.67
CA ALA A 369 -1.78 13.67 -23.90
C ALA A 369 -0.50 13.78 -24.73
N ALA A 370 0.66 13.82 -24.07
CA ALA A 370 1.97 13.87 -24.72
C ALA A 370 2.25 12.55 -25.47
N ASP A 371 2.02 11.42 -24.82
CA ASP A 371 2.18 10.06 -25.36
C ASP A 371 1.12 9.70 -26.41
N LEU A 372 -0.01 10.42 -26.42
CA LEU A 372 -1.07 10.18 -27.37
C LEU A 372 -0.62 10.45 -28.82
N HIS A 373 -0.76 9.42 -29.66
CA HIS A 373 -0.48 9.51 -31.10
C HIS A 373 -1.22 10.71 -31.74
N TYR A 374 -0.55 11.45 -32.63
CA TYR A 374 -1.02 12.75 -33.15
C TYR A 374 -2.44 12.72 -33.72
N LYS A 375 -2.87 11.58 -34.31
CA LYS A 375 -4.23 11.38 -34.85
C LYS A 375 -5.35 11.48 -33.80
N PHE A 376 -5.04 11.25 -32.53
CA PHE A 376 -6.02 11.31 -31.43
C PHE A 376 -5.95 12.61 -30.62
N ARG A 377 -5.11 13.58 -31.01
CA ARG A 377 -5.02 14.92 -30.37
C ARG A 377 -6.20 15.82 -30.75
N ASN A 378 -7.39 15.25 -30.76
CA ASN A 378 -8.68 15.88 -31.05
C ASN A 378 -9.60 15.72 -29.82
N THR A 379 -10.92 15.83 -30.02
CA THR A 379 -11.91 15.68 -28.94
C THR A 379 -11.84 14.32 -28.24
N TYR A 380 -11.45 13.24 -28.92
CA TYR A 380 -11.30 11.92 -28.30
C TYR A 380 -10.11 11.85 -27.33
N GLY A 381 -8.98 12.49 -27.67
CA GLY A 381 -7.86 12.63 -26.74
C GLY A 381 -8.23 13.38 -25.48
N VAL A 382 -9.11 14.39 -25.58
CA VAL A 382 -9.67 15.06 -24.40
C VAL A 382 -10.49 14.09 -23.55
N MET A 383 -11.39 13.31 -24.15
CA MET A 383 -12.21 12.35 -23.40
C MET A 383 -11.37 11.24 -22.74
N LEU A 384 -10.29 10.83 -23.39
CA LEU A 384 -9.39 9.77 -22.94
C LEU A 384 -8.48 10.24 -21.79
N CYS A 385 -7.81 11.39 -21.96
CA CYS A 385 -6.78 11.84 -21.03
C CYS A 385 -7.29 12.75 -19.91
N LYS A 386 -8.50 13.33 -20.01
CA LYS A 386 -9.02 14.21 -18.96
C LYS A 386 -9.21 13.44 -17.65
N GLY A 387 -8.45 13.84 -16.64
CA GLY A 387 -8.43 13.21 -15.31
C GLY A 387 -7.70 11.87 -15.27
N ALA A 388 -6.88 11.53 -16.28
CA ALA A 388 -6.00 10.37 -16.22
C ALA A 388 -4.90 10.60 -15.17
N ALA A 389 -4.58 9.57 -14.38
CA ALA A 389 -3.50 9.64 -13.40
C ALA A 389 -2.10 9.49 -14.04
N ASP A 390 -2.04 8.87 -15.23
CA ASP A 390 -0.80 8.53 -15.94
C ASP A 390 -1.04 8.41 -17.46
N ALA A 391 -0.05 7.88 -18.18
CA ALA A 391 -0.09 7.70 -19.62
C ALA A 391 -0.84 6.44 -20.10
N LEU A 392 -1.27 5.56 -19.20
CA LEU A 392 -1.81 4.25 -19.55
C LEU A 392 -3.01 4.31 -20.51
N PRO A 393 -3.98 5.25 -20.38
CA PRO A 393 -5.06 5.35 -21.34
C PRO A 393 -4.57 5.62 -22.77
N SER A 394 -3.48 6.36 -22.93
CA SER A 394 -2.86 6.65 -24.23
C SER A 394 -2.15 5.43 -24.82
N HIS A 395 -1.51 4.60 -23.98
CA HIS A 395 -0.87 3.35 -24.39
C HIS A 395 -1.93 2.33 -24.85
N CYS A 396 -3.02 2.20 -24.09
CA CYS A 396 -4.18 1.39 -24.45
C CYS A 396 -4.76 1.80 -25.82
N ALA A 397 -5.02 3.09 -26.01
CA ALA A 397 -5.56 3.60 -27.27
C ALA A 397 -4.63 3.33 -28.46
N SER A 398 -3.32 3.52 -28.27
CA SER A 398 -2.31 3.28 -29.30
C SER A 398 -2.21 1.80 -29.68
N PHE A 399 -2.20 0.90 -28.69
CA PHE A 399 -2.20 -0.54 -28.91
C PHE A 399 -3.44 -0.99 -29.70
N GLN A 400 -4.60 -0.46 -29.35
CA GLN A 400 -5.88 -0.85 -29.96
C GLN A 400 -6.04 -0.31 -31.37
N GLN A 401 -5.39 0.81 -31.69
CA GLN A 401 -5.30 1.31 -33.06
C GLN A 401 -4.55 0.34 -33.99
N ILE A 402 -3.50 -0.33 -33.49
CA ILE A 402 -2.77 -1.32 -34.29
C ILE A 402 -3.69 -2.50 -34.64
N SER A 403 -4.61 -2.86 -33.74
CA SER A 403 -5.55 -3.97 -33.94
C SER A 403 -6.74 -3.63 -34.84
N PHE A 404 -7.18 -2.36 -34.90
CA PHE A 404 -8.36 -1.95 -35.65
C PHE A 404 -8.02 -1.01 -36.82
N LYS A 405 -8.37 -1.41 -38.06
CA LYS A 405 -8.23 -0.59 -39.28
C LYS A 405 -9.14 0.67 -39.32
N GLY A 406 -9.77 1.06 -38.21
CA GLY A 406 -10.71 2.19 -38.13
C GLY A 406 -10.12 3.39 -37.38
N PHE A 407 -10.46 4.60 -37.83
CA PHE A 407 -9.93 5.86 -37.27
C PHE A 407 -10.67 6.40 -36.04
N TYR A 408 -11.72 5.72 -35.54
CA TYR A 408 -12.59 6.24 -34.49
C TYR A 408 -12.58 5.36 -33.24
N MET A 409 -12.34 5.98 -32.08
CA MET A 409 -12.53 5.34 -30.78
C MET A 409 -13.99 5.47 -30.34
N SER A 410 -14.64 4.35 -30.04
CA SER A 410 -15.97 4.36 -29.44
C SER A 410 -15.90 4.82 -27.98
N ALA A 411 -17.01 5.37 -27.44
CA ALA A 411 -17.08 5.75 -26.02
C ALA A 411 -16.77 4.56 -25.08
N LYS A 412 -17.22 3.35 -25.46
CA LYS A 412 -16.91 2.10 -24.74
C LYS A 412 -15.41 1.79 -24.72
N MET A 413 -14.72 2.08 -25.82
CA MET A 413 -13.27 1.90 -25.92
C MET A 413 -12.51 2.88 -25.02
N ILE A 414 -12.93 4.15 -25.02
CA ILE A 414 -12.34 5.19 -24.17
C ILE A 414 -12.53 4.83 -22.69
N GLN A 415 -13.72 4.41 -22.31
CA GLN A 415 -14.00 3.97 -20.95
C GLN A 415 -13.14 2.77 -20.57
N LYS A 416 -13.05 1.75 -21.45
CA LYS A 416 -12.18 0.59 -21.23
C LYS A 416 -10.73 1.02 -20.97
N CYS A 417 -10.15 1.88 -21.82
CA CYS A 417 -8.77 2.32 -21.64
C CYS A 417 -8.53 3.17 -20.39
N ARG A 418 -9.57 3.84 -19.87
CA ARG A 418 -9.46 4.63 -18.62
C ARG A 418 -9.58 3.76 -17.36
N GLU A 419 -10.29 2.64 -17.46
CA GLU A 419 -10.54 1.73 -16.34
C GLU A 419 -9.56 0.55 -16.30
N GLU A 420 -8.80 0.32 -17.38
CA GLU A 420 -7.86 -0.78 -17.48
C GLU A 420 -6.65 -0.52 -16.57
N PRO A 421 -6.37 -1.37 -15.56
CA PRO A 421 -5.22 -1.16 -14.68
C PRO A 421 -3.91 -1.52 -15.39
N GLU A 422 -2.81 -0.88 -15.00
CA GLU A 422 -1.48 -1.27 -15.48
C GLU A 422 -1.12 -2.66 -14.95
N ARG A 423 -0.67 -3.56 -15.84
CA ARG A 423 -0.22 -4.91 -15.48
C ARG A 423 1.13 -5.15 -16.10
N ILE A 424 2.03 -5.74 -15.32
CA ILE A 424 3.28 -6.26 -15.86
C ILE A 424 2.93 -7.43 -16.78
N ALA A 425 3.28 -7.32 -18.06
CA ALA A 425 3.05 -8.39 -19.03
C ALA A 425 4.34 -9.07 -19.48
N LYS A 426 5.47 -8.35 -19.39
CA LYS A 426 6.75 -8.84 -19.91
C LYS A 426 7.92 -8.28 -19.13
N PHE A 427 8.96 -9.10 -18.99
CA PHE A 427 10.27 -8.66 -18.53
C PHE A 427 11.26 -8.65 -19.68
N MET A 428 12.17 -7.67 -19.69
CA MET A 428 13.31 -7.66 -20.60
C MET A 428 14.60 -7.47 -19.81
N PRO A 429 15.64 -8.29 -20.07
CA PRO A 429 16.94 -8.07 -19.48
C PRO A 429 17.58 -6.84 -20.10
N ALA A 430 18.11 -5.95 -19.26
CA ALA A 430 18.75 -4.71 -19.68
C ALA A 430 20.24 -4.89 -19.88
N LYS A 431 20.91 -5.40 -18.83
CA LYS A 431 22.38 -5.53 -18.81
C LYS A 431 22.80 -6.62 -17.83
N LEU A 432 23.71 -7.49 -18.27
CA LEU A 432 24.47 -8.38 -17.39
C LEU A 432 25.62 -7.59 -16.77
N LEU A 433 25.80 -7.71 -15.46
CA LEU A 433 26.80 -6.99 -14.70
C LEU A 433 27.73 -8.00 -14.06
N HIS A 434 29.03 -7.90 -14.31
CA HIS A 434 30.04 -8.71 -13.64
C HIS A 434 31.36 -7.96 -13.71
N ASP A 435 32.28 -8.32 -12.83
CA ASP A 435 33.63 -7.77 -12.84
C ASP A 435 34.49 -8.60 -13.82
N GLY A 436 35.05 -7.95 -14.86
CA GLY A 436 35.94 -8.58 -15.83
C GLY A 436 35.31 -8.90 -17.19
N GLU A 437 36.02 -9.66 -18.02
CA GLU A 437 35.62 -9.97 -19.41
C GLU A 437 34.61 -11.13 -19.53
N ALA A 438 34.52 -11.98 -18.49
CA ALA A 438 33.63 -13.13 -18.45
C ALA A 438 33.15 -13.39 -17.01
N VAL A 439 32.05 -14.11 -16.87
CA VAL A 439 31.61 -14.67 -15.59
C VAL A 439 32.33 -16.00 -15.40
N TYR A 440 33.01 -16.17 -14.27
CA TYR A 440 33.66 -17.44 -13.90
C TYR A 440 32.82 -18.24 -12.91
N THR A 441 33.08 -19.54 -12.80
CA THR A 441 32.42 -20.40 -11.80
C THR A 441 32.57 -19.82 -10.39
N GLY A 442 31.47 -19.74 -9.65
CA GLY A 442 31.42 -19.17 -8.30
C GLY A 442 31.51 -17.65 -8.22
N GLN A 443 31.82 -16.96 -9.33
CA GLN A 443 31.91 -15.50 -9.34
C GLN A 443 30.52 -14.86 -9.25
N PRO A 444 30.31 -13.83 -8.39
CA PRO A 444 29.07 -13.09 -8.37
C PRO A 444 28.88 -12.30 -9.66
N PHE A 445 27.65 -12.35 -10.18
CA PHE A 445 27.18 -11.50 -11.26
C PHE A 445 25.82 -10.90 -10.88
N GLY A 446 25.53 -9.77 -11.50
CA GLY A 446 24.26 -9.09 -11.44
C GLY A 446 23.55 -9.05 -12.78
N THR A 447 22.28 -8.72 -12.73
CA THR A 447 21.50 -8.39 -13.92
C THR A 447 20.41 -7.40 -13.57
N GLN A 448 20.15 -6.48 -14.49
CA GLN A 448 19.04 -5.54 -14.39
C GLN A 448 17.90 -6.03 -15.28
N ILE A 449 16.70 -6.15 -14.71
CA ILE A 449 15.48 -6.57 -15.41
C ILE A 449 14.51 -5.39 -15.44
N TRP A 450 13.99 -5.08 -16.62
CA TRP A 450 12.96 -4.05 -16.83
C TRP A 450 11.58 -4.67 -17.00
N ALA A 451 10.58 -4.07 -16.35
CA ALA A 451 9.18 -4.39 -16.51
C ALA A 451 8.55 -3.61 -17.67
N TYR A 452 7.75 -4.32 -18.45
CA TYR A 452 6.93 -3.78 -19.53
C TYR A 452 5.48 -4.11 -19.26
N ASN A 453 4.60 -3.14 -19.50
CA ASN A 453 3.18 -3.31 -19.32
C ASN A 453 2.53 -4.10 -20.46
N GLN A 454 1.22 -4.35 -20.37
CA GLN A 454 0.43 -5.06 -21.40
C GLN A 454 0.44 -4.42 -22.79
N TYR A 455 0.91 -3.18 -22.91
CA TYR A 455 1.03 -2.46 -24.17
C TYR A 455 2.48 -2.41 -24.67
N ASN A 456 3.39 -3.18 -24.06
CA ASN A 456 4.81 -3.25 -24.38
C ASN A 456 5.51 -1.88 -24.22
N VAL A 457 5.05 -1.06 -23.28
CA VAL A 457 5.73 0.16 -22.83
C VAL A 457 6.48 -0.14 -21.55
N ARG A 458 7.72 0.36 -21.44
CA ARG A 458 8.52 0.22 -20.23
C ARG A 458 7.86 0.99 -19.10
N ILE A 459 7.78 0.37 -17.93
CA ILE A 459 7.21 0.97 -16.73
C ILE A 459 8.34 1.79 -16.10
N GLU A 460 8.21 3.12 -16.07
CA GLU A 460 9.24 4.03 -15.56
C GLU A 460 8.75 4.74 -14.28
N GLY A 461 9.68 4.98 -13.36
CA GLY A 461 9.44 5.48 -12.02
C GLY A 461 8.64 6.77 -11.91
N SER A 462 7.57 6.70 -11.10
CA SER A 462 7.15 7.67 -10.08
C SER A 462 5.65 8.03 -10.07
N ARG A 463 4.86 7.71 -11.11
CA ARG A 463 3.43 8.13 -11.12
C ARG A 463 2.42 7.04 -11.49
N SER A 464 2.74 6.14 -12.40
CA SER A 464 1.85 5.00 -12.74
C SER A 464 1.86 3.88 -11.68
N ALA A 465 2.83 3.91 -10.75
CA ALA A 465 3.03 2.89 -9.73
C ALA A 465 1.90 2.78 -8.69
N ALA A 466 0.93 3.71 -8.68
CA ALA A 466 -0.24 3.62 -7.79
C ALA A 466 -1.08 2.34 -8.04
N GLY A 467 -0.98 1.74 -9.23
CA GLY A 467 -1.63 0.47 -9.56
C GLY A 467 -0.82 -0.79 -9.22
N MET A 468 0.50 -0.67 -9.09
CA MET A 468 1.33 -1.78 -8.64
C MET A 468 1.23 -1.88 -7.12
N ARG A 469 0.75 -3.02 -6.62
CA ARG A 469 0.93 -3.33 -5.20
C ARG A 469 2.44 -3.36 -4.98
N GLY A 470 2.96 -2.46 -4.16
CA GLY A 470 4.40 -2.23 -3.94
C GLY A 470 5.20 -3.44 -3.43
N ASP A 471 4.57 -4.61 -3.34
CA ASP A 471 5.14 -5.86 -2.89
C ASP A 471 5.32 -6.90 -4.02
N ASP A 472 4.98 -6.57 -5.27
CA ASP A 472 5.29 -7.44 -6.41
C ASP A 472 6.82 -7.64 -6.52
N SER A 473 7.23 -8.90 -6.64
CA SER A 473 8.64 -9.29 -6.63
C SER A 473 9.01 -10.12 -7.86
N VAL A 474 10.25 -9.98 -8.33
CA VAL A 474 10.84 -10.90 -9.30
C VAL A 474 11.60 -11.98 -8.56
N VAL A 475 11.34 -13.23 -8.91
CA VAL A 475 12.13 -14.37 -8.45
C VAL A 475 12.96 -14.90 -9.60
N ALA A 476 14.27 -15.00 -9.37
CA ALA A 476 15.23 -15.67 -10.23
C ALA A 476 15.34 -17.15 -9.84
N PHE A 477 15.16 -18.04 -10.80
CA PHE A 477 15.40 -19.47 -10.62
C PHE A 477 16.00 -20.09 -11.87
N MET A 478 16.68 -21.23 -11.70
CA MET A 478 17.20 -22.01 -12.81
C MET A 478 16.16 -23.02 -13.30
N SER A 479 16.28 -23.40 -14.57
CA SER A 479 15.52 -24.51 -15.12
C SER A 479 15.84 -25.78 -14.31
N PRO A 480 14.83 -26.56 -13.85
CA PRO A 480 15.04 -27.75 -12.99
C PRO A 480 15.85 -28.89 -13.61
N LYS A 481 16.27 -28.76 -14.88
CA LYS A 481 16.90 -29.84 -15.65
C LYS A 481 18.42 -29.93 -15.46
N ASP A 482 19.03 -28.94 -14.83
CA ASP A 482 20.48 -28.83 -14.79
C ASP A 482 20.95 -28.99 -13.33
N ASP A 483 21.93 -29.86 -13.06
CA ASP A 483 22.55 -30.09 -11.73
C ASP A 483 23.38 -28.87 -11.25
N VAL A 484 22.98 -27.66 -11.60
CA VAL A 484 23.66 -26.40 -11.31
C VAL A 484 22.90 -25.66 -10.23
N LYS A 485 23.63 -25.14 -9.25
CA LYS A 485 23.08 -24.33 -8.18
C LYS A 485 23.23 -22.85 -8.52
N LEU A 486 22.09 -22.17 -8.63
CA LEU A 486 22.05 -20.71 -8.57
C LEU A 486 22.20 -20.29 -7.10
N GLY A 487 23.26 -19.55 -6.77
CA GLY A 487 23.43 -18.91 -5.46
C GLY A 487 22.90 -17.47 -5.44
N GLY A 488 23.06 -16.78 -4.30
CA GLY A 488 22.77 -15.36 -4.18
C GLY A 488 21.34 -14.96 -3.82
N THR A 489 21.07 -13.65 -3.92
CA THR A 489 19.74 -13.06 -3.67
C THR A 489 18.82 -13.29 -4.86
N LYS A 490 17.92 -14.29 -4.73
CA LYS A 490 17.02 -14.72 -5.81
C LYS A 490 15.71 -13.94 -5.89
N ARG A 491 15.35 -13.17 -4.86
CA ARG A 491 14.09 -12.43 -4.81
C ARG A 491 14.38 -10.96 -4.62
N ILE A 492 13.95 -10.14 -5.57
CA ILE A 492 14.13 -8.69 -5.55
C ILE A 492 12.77 -8.02 -5.78
N PRO A 493 12.36 -7.06 -4.93
CA PRO A 493 11.15 -6.28 -5.17
C PRO A 493 11.33 -5.35 -6.37
N PHE A 494 10.25 -5.08 -7.10
CA PHE A 494 10.27 -4.04 -8.13
C PHE A 494 10.37 -2.66 -7.50
N ARG A 495 11.28 -1.84 -8.04
CA ARG A 495 11.32 -0.41 -7.77
C ARG A 495 11.31 0.31 -9.10
N GLU A 496 10.29 1.15 -9.31
CA GLU A 496 10.22 2.01 -10.50
C GLU A 496 10.25 1.23 -11.83
N GLY A 497 9.67 0.03 -11.85
CA GLY A 497 9.67 -0.86 -13.02
C GLY A 497 11.00 -1.57 -13.27
N GLU A 498 11.92 -1.53 -12.31
CA GLU A 498 13.21 -2.21 -12.39
C GLU A 498 13.43 -3.19 -11.23
N ALA A 499 14.11 -4.30 -11.52
CA ALA A 499 14.62 -5.23 -10.52
C ALA A 499 16.12 -5.44 -10.76
N PHE A 500 16.92 -5.29 -9.71
CA PHE A 500 18.38 -5.34 -9.80
C PHE A 500 18.93 -6.48 -8.93
N PHE A 501 19.52 -7.47 -9.58
CA PHE A 501 20.20 -8.59 -8.94
C PHE A 501 21.70 -8.28 -8.90
N LYS A 502 22.38 -8.49 -7.77
CA LYS A 502 23.82 -8.16 -7.58
C LYS A 502 24.73 -9.36 -7.39
N ASP A 503 24.22 -10.41 -6.75
CA ASP A 503 25.06 -11.43 -6.14
C ASP A 503 24.70 -12.84 -6.61
N LEU A 504 24.18 -12.98 -7.84
CA LEU A 504 23.88 -14.30 -8.40
C LEU A 504 25.19 -15.05 -8.67
N THR A 505 25.24 -16.34 -8.37
CA THR A 505 26.41 -17.19 -8.64
C THR A 505 25.96 -18.49 -9.31
N LEU A 506 26.84 -19.07 -10.13
CA LEU A 506 26.63 -20.39 -10.75
C LEU A 506 27.84 -21.26 -10.41
N ASP A 507 27.59 -22.48 -9.92
CA ASP A 507 28.62 -23.39 -9.40
C ASP A 507 29.26 -24.30 -10.45
N LYS A 508 28.88 -24.16 -11.72
CA LYS A 508 29.47 -24.91 -12.86
C LYS A 508 29.71 -24.00 -14.06
N ALA A 509 30.78 -24.29 -14.80
CA ALA A 509 31.03 -23.70 -16.11
C ALA A 509 30.05 -24.23 -17.17
N GLY A 510 29.70 -23.39 -18.15
CA GLY A 510 28.74 -23.75 -19.21
C GLY A 510 27.90 -22.57 -19.69
N THR A 511 26.90 -22.85 -20.52
CA THR A 511 25.88 -21.88 -20.92
C THR A 511 24.60 -22.19 -20.16
N TRP A 512 24.15 -21.31 -19.28
CA TRP A 512 23.05 -21.59 -18.36
C TRP A 512 21.85 -20.69 -18.59
N GLU A 513 20.66 -21.29 -18.51
CA GLU A 513 19.37 -20.59 -18.60
C GLU A 513 18.92 -20.11 -17.20
N VAL A 514 18.92 -18.80 -16.98
CA VAL A 514 18.37 -18.19 -15.75
C VAL A 514 17.02 -17.55 -16.08
N ARG A 515 15.96 -18.03 -15.41
CA ARG A 515 14.58 -17.55 -15.59
C ARG A 515 14.20 -16.58 -14.48
N PHE A 516 13.48 -15.54 -14.87
CA PHE A 516 12.92 -14.53 -13.98
C PHE A 516 11.41 -14.56 -14.12
N GLU A 517 10.70 -14.68 -13.00
CA GLU A 517 9.24 -14.76 -12.96
C GLU A 517 8.67 -13.78 -11.94
N GLN A 518 7.52 -13.20 -12.28
CA GLN A 518 6.76 -12.36 -11.37
C GLN A 518 6.10 -13.22 -10.29
N ARG A 519 6.25 -12.81 -9.03
CA ARG A 519 5.58 -13.43 -7.88
C ARG A 519 4.88 -12.36 -7.07
N GLY A 520 3.70 -12.71 -6.56
CA GLY A 520 2.95 -11.83 -5.68
C GLY A 520 3.67 -11.55 -4.35
N PRO A 521 3.11 -10.68 -3.51
CA PRO A 521 3.67 -10.25 -2.23
C PRO A 521 4.05 -11.42 -1.30
N SER A 522 3.14 -12.39 -1.23
CA SER A 522 3.23 -13.62 -0.42
C SER A 522 4.03 -14.74 -1.09
N GLY A 523 4.53 -14.53 -2.30
CA GLY A 523 5.14 -15.58 -3.13
C GLY A 523 4.12 -16.41 -3.94
N GLU A 524 2.83 -16.06 -3.87
CA GLU A 524 1.78 -16.72 -4.65
C GLU A 524 1.99 -16.56 -6.17
N ASP A 525 1.54 -17.58 -6.91
CA ASP A 525 1.54 -17.56 -8.37
C ASP A 525 0.58 -16.47 -8.88
N VAL A 526 1.10 -15.58 -9.73
CA VAL A 526 0.26 -14.67 -10.51
C VAL A 526 -0.38 -15.47 -11.63
N GLU A 527 -1.67 -15.27 -11.93
CA GLU A 527 -2.40 -16.05 -12.94
C GLU A 527 -1.72 -16.02 -14.32
N GLN A 528 -1.03 -14.92 -14.63
CA GLN A 528 -0.21 -14.75 -15.84
C GLN A 528 1.08 -14.03 -15.46
N PRO A 529 2.08 -14.74 -14.92
CA PRO A 529 3.29 -14.08 -14.44
C PRO A 529 4.11 -13.62 -15.64
N ALA A 530 4.56 -12.36 -15.60
CA ALA A 530 5.58 -11.91 -16.53
C ALA A 530 6.83 -12.77 -16.32
N LYS A 531 7.40 -13.22 -17.43
CA LYS A 531 8.60 -14.06 -17.43
C LYS A 531 9.62 -13.60 -18.45
N THR A 532 10.89 -13.77 -18.11
CA THR A 532 11.99 -13.61 -19.07
C THR A 532 13.12 -14.56 -18.73
N THR A 533 14.01 -14.74 -19.69
CA THR A 533 15.14 -15.66 -19.61
C THR A 533 16.39 -14.93 -20.08
N ILE A 534 17.51 -15.16 -19.39
CA ILE A 534 18.84 -14.83 -19.89
C ILE A 534 19.68 -16.10 -20.03
N PHE A 535 20.61 -16.07 -20.96
CA PHE A 535 21.65 -17.09 -21.09
C PHE A 535 22.96 -16.53 -20.56
N VAL A 536 23.54 -17.16 -19.54
CA VAL A 536 24.80 -16.75 -18.94
C VAL A 536 25.88 -17.74 -19.36
N GLN A 537 26.92 -17.23 -20.03
CA GLN A 537 28.12 -18.00 -20.33
C GLN A 537 29.06 -17.93 -19.11
N VAL A 538 29.20 -19.04 -18.40
CA VAL A 538 30.13 -19.19 -17.29
C VAL A 538 31.38 -19.93 -17.79
N ARG A 539 32.54 -19.31 -17.62
CA ARG A 539 33.83 -19.94 -17.92
C ARG A 539 34.35 -20.68 -16.69
N PRO A 540 35.07 -21.79 -16.88
CA PRO A 540 35.78 -22.40 -15.77
C PRO A 540 36.80 -21.40 -15.24
N THR A 541 37.02 -21.41 -13.93
CA THR A 541 38.11 -20.63 -13.33
C THR A 541 39.45 -21.10 -13.92
N ARG A 542 40.50 -20.26 -13.83
CA ARG A 542 41.85 -20.68 -14.20
C ARG A 542 42.23 -21.97 -13.48
N TYR A 543 41.85 -22.07 -12.20
CA TYR A 543 42.06 -23.26 -11.39
C TYR A 543 41.32 -24.48 -11.92
N GLU A 544 40.01 -24.39 -12.21
CA GLU A 544 39.25 -25.52 -12.80
C GLU A 544 39.82 -25.97 -14.15
N THR A 545 40.24 -25.02 -14.98
CA THR A 545 40.90 -25.33 -16.26
C THR A 545 42.22 -26.07 -16.04
N LEU A 546 43.00 -25.67 -15.03
CA LEU A 546 44.23 -26.36 -14.65
C LEU A 546 43.93 -27.73 -14.04
N VAL A 547 42.88 -27.90 -13.23
CA VAL A 547 42.48 -29.21 -12.70
C VAL A 547 42.15 -30.16 -13.85
N GLU A 548 41.30 -29.76 -14.80
CA GLU A 548 40.95 -30.62 -15.95
C GLU A 548 42.16 -30.98 -16.81
N LEU A 549 43.08 -30.02 -17.02
CA LEU A 549 44.27 -30.22 -17.83
C LEU A 549 45.35 -31.05 -17.12
N CYS A 550 45.57 -30.79 -15.83
CA CYS A 550 46.74 -31.24 -15.07
C CYS A 550 46.42 -32.46 -14.18
N ALA A 551 45.20 -32.61 -13.64
CA ALA A 551 44.88 -33.68 -12.69
C ALA A 551 44.99 -35.10 -13.29
N PRO A 552 44.47 -35.41 -14.50
CA PRO A 552 44.65 -36.73 -15.10
C PRO A 552 46.14 -37.09 -15.33
N ARG A 553 46.99 -36.06 -15.46
CA ARG A 553 48.44 -36.22 -15.68
C ARG A 553 49.22 -36.31 -14.38
N LEU A 554 48.66 -35.79 -13.28
CA LEU A 554 49.18 -36.05 -11.95
C LEU A 554 49.19 -37.57 -11.65
N PHE A 555 48.16 -38.28 -12.10
CA PHE A 555 48.09 -39.74 -11.99
C PHE A 555 49.16 -40.47 -12.83
N THR A 556 49.60 -39.92 -13.98
CA THR A 556 50.72 -40.51 -14.72
C THR A 556 52.06 -40.48 -13.97
N PHE A 557 52.23 -39.65 -12.93
CA PHE A 557 53.41 -39.73 -12.05
C PHE A 557 53.50 -41.07 -11.31
N GLN A 558 52.37 -41.72 -11.00
CA GLN A 558 52.36 -43.02 -10.30
C GLN A 558 52.97 -44.15 -11.15
N CYS A 559 52.96 -44.04 -12.48
CA CYS A 559 53.42 -45.11 -13.35
C CYS A 559 54.93 -45.08 -13.66
N LEU A 560 55.63 -43.98 -13.35
CA LEU A 560 57.05 -43.80 -13.66
C LEU A 560 57.99 -44.06 -12.48
N GLN A 561 57.49 -44.65 -11.38
CA GLN A 561 58.31 -45.05 -10.25
C GLN A 561 59.17 -46.27 -10.62
N GLU A 562 60.46 -46.06 -10.89
CA GLU A 562 61.47 -47.08 -10.58
C GLU A 562 61.86 -46.92 -9.10
N PRO A 563 61.84 -47.99 -8.29
CA PRO A 563 62.19 -47.91 -6.88
C PRO A 563 63.66 -47.50 -6.73
N TYR A 564 63.90 -46.34 -6.11
CA TYR A 564 65.25 -45.91 -5.74
C TYR A 564 65.64 -46.58 -4.43
N ASP A 565 66.56 -47.56 -4.45
CA ASP A 565 66.79 -48.49 -3.33
C ASP A 565 67.60 -47.93 -2.15
N GLY A 566 68.10 -46.70 -2.24
CA GLY A 566 69.11 -46.20 -1.32
C GLY A 566 68.80 -44.83 -0.74
N SER A 567 68.01 -44.75 0.33
CA SER A 567 68.27 -43.96 1.55
C SER A 567 66.99 -43.69 2.37
N ASP A 568 67.06 -44.01 3.66
CA ASP A 568 65.95 -44.12 4.62
C ASP A 568 65.43 -42.78 5.21
N HIS A 569 65.75 -41.60 4.68
CA HIS A 569 65.66 -40.38 5.51
C HIS A 569 64.76 -39.23 5.07
N LEU A 570 64.21 -39.22 3.86
CA LEU A 570 63.05 -38.37 3.57
C LEU A 570 62.24 -39.11 2.51
N GLY A 571 60.98 -39.44 2.76
CA GLY A 571 60.08 -40.09 1.80
C GLY A 571 59.74 -39.18 0.62
N LEU A 572 60.74 -38.59 -0.03
CA LEU A 572 60.66 -37.66 -1.13
C LEU A 572 60.93 -38.44 -2.41
N THR A 573 59.91 -38.58 -3.25
CA THR A 573 60.05 -39.15 -4.58
C THR A 573 60.32 -38.02 -5.56
N MET A 574 61.24 -38.26 -6.49
CA MET A 574 61.62 -37.32 -7.52
C MET A 574 61.27 -37.88 -8.90
N SER A 575 60.50 -37.13 -9.68
CA SER A 575 60.22 -37.47 -11.08
C SER A 575 60.83 -36.43 -12.02
N ARG A 576 61.58 -36.89 -13.02
CA ARG A 576 62.22 -36.03 -14.04
C ARG A 576 61.36 -35.99 -15.29
N TRP A 577 61.04 -34.78 -15.73
CA TRP A 577 60.42 -34.52 -17.02
C TRP A 577 61.43 -33.85 -17.93
N ASP A 578 61.57 -34.37 -19.14
CA ASP A 578 62.41 -33.74 -20.15
C ASP A 578 61.86 -32.37 -20.56
N ALA A 579 62.70 -31.53 -21.16
CA ALA A 579 62.33 -30.19 -21.60
C ALA A 579 61.07 -30.09 -22.49
N ARG A 580 60.73 -31.14 -23.27
CA ARG A 580 59.53 -31.13 -24.14
C ARG A 580 58.27 -31.36 -23.33
N ILE A 581 58.32 -32.33 -22.41
CA ILE A 581 57.23 -32.59 -21.48
C ILE A 581 57.07 -31.36 -20.58
N ALA A 582 58.16 -30.86 -20.01
CA ALA A 582 58.19 -29.68 -19.17
C ALA A 582 57.53 -28.45 -19.83
N ALA A 583 57.90 -28.12 -21.08
CA ALA A 583 57.32 -26.99 -21.80
C ALA A 583 55.79 -27.09 -21.99
N MET A 584 55.27 -28.32 -22.13
CA MET A 584 53.82 -28.56 -22.29
C MET A 584 53.04 -28.31 -20.99
N TYR A 585 53.70 -28.41 -19.84
CA TYR A 585 53.08 -28.34 -18.52
C TYR A 585 53.54 -27.16 -17.67
N LEU A 586 54.25 -26.20 -18.27
CA LEU A 586 54.58 -24.94 -17.62
C LEU A 586 53.34 -24.27 -16.97
N PRO A 587 52.15 -24.25 -17.60
CA PRO A 587 50.94 -23.69 -16.98
C PRO A 587 50.47 -24.44 -15.72
N CYS A 588 50.84 -25.71 -15.57
CA CYS A 588 50.47 -26.56 -14.44
C CYS A 588 51.40 -26.40 -13.23
N ILE A 589 52.54 -25.68 -13.35
CA ILE A 589 53.51 -25.57 -12.25
C ILE A 589 52.86 -24.95 -11.01
N GLU A 590 52.18 -23.81 -11.17
CA GLU A 590 51.45 -23.18 -10.05
C GLU A 590 50.42 -24.15 -9.43
N PHE A 591 49.71 -24.92 -10.26
CA PHE A 591 48.78 -25.95 -9.78
C PHE A 591 49.49 -27.05 -8.99
N PHE A 592 50.62 -27.57 -9.49
CA PHE A 592 51.39 -28.62 -8.82
C PHE A 592 51.99 -28.13 -7.50
N GLU A 593 52.49 -26.90 -7.46
CA GLU A 593 53.00 -26.26 -6.24
C GLU A 593 51.89 -26.03 -5.21
N ASP A 594 50.71 -25.55 -5.65
CA ASP A 594 49.50 -25.45 -4.83
C ASP A 594 49.03 -26.82 -4.32
N GLU A 595 49.38 -27.90 -5.01
CA GLU A 595 49.13 -29.29 -4.60
C GLU A 595 50.23 -29.91 -3.73
N GLY A 596 51.30 -29.14 -3.46
CA GLY A 596 52.38 -29.53 -2.55
C GLY A 596 53.53 -30.26 -3.25
N VAL A 597 53.53 -30.26 -4.59
CA VAL A 597 54.63 -30.75 -5.41
C VAL A 597 55.61 -29.61 -5.64
N THR A 598 56.82 -29.73 -5.11
CA THR A 598 57.87 -28.76 -5.37
C THR A 598 58.42 -28.98 -6.78
N VAL A 599 58.40 -27.96 -7.64
CA VAL A 599 58.92 -28.05 -9.01
C VAL A 599 60.29 -27.36 -9.08
N VAL A 600 61.32 -28.10 -9.45
CA VAL A 600 62.68 -27.58 -9.63
C VAL A 600 63.02 -27.60 -11.10
N THR A 601 63.28 -26.44 -11.69
CA THR A 601 63.82 -26.32 -13.05
C THR A 601 65.34 -26.39 -13.00
N VAL A 602 65.96 -27.19 -13.87
CA VAL A 602 67.42 -27.26 -13.99
C VAL A 602 67.92 -26.62 -15.28
N PRO A 603 69.17 -26.11 -15.29
CA PRO A 603 69.83 -25.67 -16.52
C PRO A 603 69.84 -26.82 -17.55
N GLY A 604 69.17 -26.63 -18.68
CA GLY A 604 68.92 -27.68 -19.69
C GLY A 604 67.44 -27.84 -20.06
N GLY A 605 66.54 -27.24 -19.29
CA GLY A 605 65.10 -27.19 -19.58
C GLY A 605 64.30 -28.33 -18.95
N ASP A 606 64.95 -29.30 -18.32
CA ASP A 606 64.27 -30.36 -17.58
C ASP A 606 63.65 -29.82 -16.29
N MET A 607 62.54 -30.47 -15.87
CA MET A 607 61.87 -30.20 -14.62
C MET A 607 61.89 -31.43 -13.71
N TYR A 608 62.18 -31.21 -12.44
CA TYR A 608 62.09 -32.22 -11.39
C TYR A 608 60.92 -31.91 -10.48
N PHE A 609 60.06 -32.88 -10.29
CA PHE A 609 58.93 -32.81 -9.37
C PHE A 609 59.30 -33.58 -8.12
N LEU A 610 59.40 -32.86 -7.00
CA LEU A 610 59.71 -33.36 -5.67
C LEU A 610 58.42 -33.39 -4.87
N TYR A 611 58.00 -34.57 -4.44
CA TYR A 611 56.80 -34.73 -3.63
C TYR A 611 57.01 -35.80 -2.57
N HIS A 612 56.27 -35.69 -1.46
CA HIS A 612 56.32 -36.68 -0.39
C HIS A 612 55.51 -37.93 -0.78
N GLU A 613 56.00 -39.14 -0.51
CA GLU A 613 55.34 -40.41 -0.86
C GLU A 613 53.96 -40.53 -0.22
N GLU A 614 53.80 -40.02 1.00
CA GLU A 614 52.50 -39.94 1.69
C GLU A 614 51.49 -39.01 0.96
N LEU A 615 51.95 -37.95 0.26
CA LEU A 615 51.07 -37.16 -0.61
C LEU A 615 50.54 -38.01 -1.76
N LEU A 616 51.41 -38.82 -2.39
CA LEU A 616 50.99 -39.74 -3.45
C LEU A 616 50.02 -40.83 -2.98
N ARG A 617 50.21 -41.38 -1.77
CA ARG A 617 49.27 -42.36 -1.20
C ARG A 617 47.89 -41.74 -1.02
N LEU A 618 47.82 -40.48 -0.57
CA LEU A 618 46.56 -39.74 -0.49
C LEU A 618 45.94 -39.48 -1.87
N PHE A 619 46.73 -39.11 -2.88
CA PHE A 619 46.24 -39.02 -4.27
C PHE A 619 45.70 -40.37 -4.78
N ALA A 620 46.37 -41.49 -4.48
CA ALA A 620 45.97 -42.84 -4.89
C ALA A 620 44.64 -43.29 -4.25
N THR A 621 44.37 -42.87 -3.01
CA THR A 621 43.13 -43.20 -2.30
C THR A 621 41.90 -42.39 -2.77
N GLY A 622 42.07 -41.45 -3.70
CA GLY A 622 40.97 -40.58 -4.17
C GLY A 622 40.54 -39.50 -3.18
N LEU A 623 41.18 -39.42 -2.02
CA LEU A 623 40.92 -38.39 -0.98
C LEU A 623 41.49 -37.00 -1.37
N TYR A 624 42.30 -36.91 -2.41
CA TYR A 624 43.14 -35.73 -2.69
C TYR A 624 42.92 -35.10 -4.08
N SER A 625 41.85 -35.42 -4.81
CA SER A 625 41.66 -34.92 -6.20
C SER A 625 41.18 -33.45 -6.34
N SER A 626 41.40 -32.58 -5.34
CA SER A 626 41.06 -31.15 -5.48
C SER A 626 41.89 -30.26 -4.55
N GLY A 627 42.95 -29.69 -5.09
CA GLY A 627 43.85 -28.77 -4.41
C GLY A 627 43.19 -27.54 -3.84
N ALA A 628 43.91 -26.98 -2.87
CA ALA A 628 43.53 -25.87 -2.00
C ALA A 628 42.15 -25.96 -1.30
N GLY A 629 41.31 -26.97 -1.58
CA GLY A 629 39.90 -27.02 -1.20
C GLY A 629 39.35 -28.38 -0.80
N ALA A 630 40.14 -29.46 -0.70
CA ALA A 630 39.61 -30.78 -0.34
C ALA A 630 38.89 -30.80 1.02
N PHE A 631 39.31 -29.99 2.01
CA PHE A 631 38.54 -29.86 3.27
C PHE A 631 37.27 -28.99 3.12
N HIS A 632 37.19 -28.13 2.10
CA HIS A 632 35.98 -27.36 1.81
C HIS A 632 34.95 -28.13 0.96
N TYR A 633 35.34 -29.17 0.22
CA TYR A 633 34.43 -29.96 -0.63
C TYR A 633 33.84 -31.19 0.05
N PHE A 634 34.47 -31.74 1.08
CA PHE A 634 33.79 -32.68 1.96
C PHE A 634 32.96 -31.91 2.98
N THR A 635 31.73 -31.54 2.62
CA THR A 635 30.75 -31.03 3.60
C THR A 635 30.39 -32.08 4.66
N GLU A 636 30.83 -33.31 4.47
CA GLU A 636 30.48 -34.48 5.27
C GLU A 636 31.68 -34.92 6.13
N PRO A 637 31.62 -34.73 7.46
CA PRO A 637 32.74 -34.96 8.39
C PRO A 637 33.37 -36.37 8.36
N TRP A 638 32.59 -37.41 8.04
CA TRP A 638 33.11 -38.79 7.99
C TRP A 638 34.04 -39.05 6.80
N LYS A 639 33.79 -38.39 5.65
CA LYS A 639 34.67 -38.47 4.49
C LYS A 639 36.02 -37.81 4.75
N VAL A 640 36.00 -36.70 5.50
CA VAL A 640 37.22 -36.01 5.94
C VAL A 640 38.13 -36.92 6.77
N LEU A 641 37.52 -37.71 7.66
CA LEU A 641 38.26 -38.66 8.49
C LEU A 641 38.55 -39.99 7.78
N GLY A 642 37.95 -40.26 6.63
CA GLY A 642 38.08 -41.56 5.95
C GLY A 642 37.43 -42.71 6.72
N VAL A 643 36.31 -42.44 7.40
CA VAL A 643 35.54 -43.44 8.17
C VAL A 643 34.10 -43.52 7.66
N GLU A 644 33.39 -44.58 8.05
CA GLU A 644 31.96 -44.72 7.75
C GLU A 644 31.10 -43.69 8.52
N PRO A 645 29.93 -43.28 7.99
CA PRO A 645 29.04 -42.29 8.66
C PRO A 645 28.50 -42.72 10.03
N ASP A 646 28.63 -44.00 10.38
CA ASP A 646 28.26 -44.63 11.64
C ASP A 646 29.46 -45.12 12.46
N ALA A 647 30.67 -44.65 12.13
CA ALA A 647 31.89 -44.98 12.87
C ALA A 647 31.75 -44.73 14.39
N THR A 648 32.26 -45.68 15.16
CA THR A 648 32.22 -45.66 16.62
C THR A 648 33.12 -44.59 17.21
N ARG A 649 32.86 -44.16 18.46
CA ARG A 649 33.70 -43.17 19.15
C ARG A 649 35.17 -43.62 19.26
N SER A 650 35.42 -44.92 19.39
CA SER A 650 36.76 -45.52 19.39
C SER A 650 37.45 -45.44 18.04
N GLU A 651 36.74 -45.71 16.94
CA GLU A 651 37.28 -45.59 15.59
C GLU A 651 37.61 -44.13 15.26
N LEU A 652 36.70 -43.20 15.59
CA LEU A 652 36.93 -41.77 15.41
C LEU A 652 38.17 -41.29 16.17
N ARG A 653 38.36 -41.73 17.43
CA ARG A 653 39.55 -41.39 18.22
C ARG A 653 40.83 -41.95 17.62
N LYS A 654 40.80 -43.20 17.19
CA LYS A 654 41.96 -43.86 16.59
C LYS A 654 42.38 -43.13 15.32
N VAL A 655 41.44 -42.89 14.42
CA VAL A 655 41.69 -42.23 13.14
C VAL A 655 42.09 -40.77 13.33
N TYR A 656 41.42 -40.04 14.22
CA TYR A 656 41.83 -38.68 14.58
C TYR A 656 43.27 -38.64 15.09
N HIS A 657 43.66 -39.57 15.97
CA HIS A 657 45.03 -39.65 16.49
C HIS A 657 46.05 -39.95 15.39
N GLU A 658 45.78 -40.94 14.54
CA GLU A 658 46.65 -41.30 13.42
C GLU A 658 46.83 -40.13 12.45
N LEU A 659 45.73 -39.49 12.04
CA LEU A 659 45.76 -38.32 11.15
C LEU A 659 46.45 -37.12 11.81
N SER A 660 46.21 -36.89 13.10
CA SER A 660 46.85 -35.84 13.86
C SER A 660 48.36 -36.00 13.92
N LEU A 661 48.89 -37.23 14.10
CA LEU A 661 50.33 -37.49 14.09
C LEU A 661 50.97 -37.29 12.71
N VAL A 662 50.20 -37.51 11.64
CA VAL A 662 50.66 -37.26 10.27
C VAL A 662 50.69 -35.76 9.96
N TRP A 663 49.64 -35.04 10.33
CA TRP A 663 49.40 -33.67 9.94
C TRP A 663 49.70 -32.63 11.01
N HIS A 664 50.28 -33.02 12.15
CA HIS A 664 50.65 -32.08 13.19
C HIS A 664 51.63 -31.04 12.63
N PRO A 665 51.36 -29.72 12.73
CA PRO A 665 52.21 -28.68 12.14
C PRO A 665 53.67 -28.78 12.59
N ASP A 666 53.94 -29.21 13.82
CA ASP A 666 55.31 -29.39 14.34
C ASP A 666 56.12 -30.44 13.57
N ARG A 667 55.47 -31.47 13.01
CA ARG A 667 56.15 -32.48 12.18
C ARG A 667 56.67 -31.87 10.87
N TRP A 668 56.11 -30.72 10.47
CA TRP A 668 56.42 -30.02 9.23
C TRP A 668 57.18 -28.71 9.48
N ALA A 669 57.67 -28.47 10.70
CA ALA A 669 58.34 -27.22 11.09
C ALA A 669 59.59 -26.86 10.26
N HIS A 670 60.20 -27.83 9.59
CA HIS A 670 61.38 -27.61 8.74
C HIS A 670 61.04 -27.10 7.33
N GLY A 671 59.76 -27.07 6.94
CA GLY A 671 59.30 -26.51 5.68
C GLY A 671 58.15 -25.55 5.91
N THR A 672 58.41 -24.25 5.92
CA THR A 672 57.40 -23.20 6.24
C THR A 672 56.12 -23.32 5.40
N LEU A 673 56.24 -23.63 4.10
CA LEU A 673 55.11 -23.90 3.20
C LEU A 673 54.30 -25.14 3.62
N TYR A 674 54.97 -26.21 4.03
CA TYR A 674 54.33 -27.46 4.46
C TYR A 674 53.73 -27.34 5.87
N GLN A 675 54.34 -26.53 6.75
CA GLN A 675 53.84 -26.26 8.09
C GLN A 675 52.48 -25.55 8.05
N ASP A 676 52.35 -24.49 7.25
CA ASP A 676 51.09 -23.76 7.10
C ASP A 676 49.99 -24.65 6.51
N ARG A 677 50.36 -25.49 5.54
CA ARG A 677 49.42 -26.44 4.93
C ARG A 677 49.00 -27.54 5.91
N ALA A 678 49.94 -28.12 6.63
CA ALA A 678 49.67 -29.11 7.67
C ALA A 678 48.78 -28.53 8.76
N GLY A 679 49.00 -27.28 9.17
CA GLY A 679 48.13 -26.57 10.10
C GLY A 679 46.67 -26.46 9.61
N ARG A 680 46.46 -26.13 8.32
CA ARG A 680 45.10 -26.09 7.72
C ARG A 680 44.45 -27.48 7.68
N VAL A 681 45.18 -28.51 7.28
CA VAL A 681 44.68 -29.90 7.25
C VAL A 681 44.35 -30.39 8.66
N PHE A 682 45.22 -30.13 9.62
CA PHE A 682 45.01 -30.46 11.03
C PHE A 682 43.76 -29.79 11.62
N SER A 683 43.53 -28.52 11.28
CA SER A 683 42.31 -27.80 11.69
C SER A 683 41.06 -28.50 11.14
N GLY A 684 41.05 -28.84 9.84
CA GLY A 684 39.91 -29.53 9.23
C GLY A 684 39.66 -30.93 9.79
N ILE A 685 40.72 -31.68 10.13
CA ILE A 685 40.62 -32.98 10.82
C ILE A 685 39.98 -32.80 12.20
N SER A 686 40.37 -31.75 12.92
CA SER A 686 39.84 -31.43 14.26
C SER A 686 38.38 -31.01 14.21
N ASP A 687 37.99 -30.18 13.23
CA ASP A 687 36.60 -29.74 13.04
C ASP A 687 35.70 -30.92 12.66
N ALA A 688 36.14 -31.78 11.73
CA ALA A 688 35.39 -32.96 11.33
C ALA A 688 35.24 -33.97 12.47
N TYR A 689 36.28 -34.16 13.28
CA TYR A 689 36.22 -34.96 14.50
C TYR A 689 35.19 -34.41 15.50
N GLY A 690 35.19 -33.10 15.73
CA GLY A 690 34.19 -32.42 16.57
C GLY A 690 32.76 -32.65 16.07
N ALA A 691 32.51 -32.42 14.78
CA ALA A 691 31.19 -32.59 14.18
C ALA A 691 30.69 -34.05 14.23
N MET A 692 31.58 -35.05 14.08
CA MET A 692 31.23 -36.45 14.25
C MET A 692 30.90 -36.82 15.69
N LEU A 693 31.63 -36.25 16.67
CA LEU A 693 31.34 -36.47 18.09
C LEU A 693 29.98 -35.88 18.49
N GLU A 694 29.67 -34.66 18.07
CA GLU A 694 28.36 -34.03 18.31
C GLU A 694 27.22 -34.89 17.75
N ARG A 695 27.40 -35.42 16.52
CA ARG A 695 26.41 -36.31 15.90
C ARG A 695 26.19 -37.62 16.66
N LEU A 696 27.22 -38.16 17.33
CA LEU A 696 27.09 -39.35 18.17
C LEU A 696 26.38 -39.04 19.49
N ASP A 697 26.67 -37.88 20.09
CA ASP A 697 26.02 -37.45 21.33
C ASP A 697 24.51 -37.13 21.08
N ASP A 698 24.16 -36.58 19.91
CA ASP A 698 22.78 -36.32 19.47
C ASP A 698 21.97 -37.59 19.16
N ARG A 699 22.62 -38.66 18.68
CA ARG A 699 21.96 -39.96 18.46
C ARG A 699 21.54 -40.64 19.77
N GLY A 700 21.88 -40.07 20.91
CA GLY A 700 21.32 -40.49 22.18
C GLY A 700 21.74 -41.90 22.56
N ASP A 701 23.03 -42.21 22.44
CA ASP A 701 23.62 -43.36 23.13
C ASP A 701 23.72 -43.10 24.65
N LYS A 702 22.59 -42.72 25.24
CA LYS A 702 22.35 -42.59 26.68
C LYS A 702 21.92 -43.93 27.29
N GLY A 703 22.14 -45.05 26.61
CA GLY A 703 21.71 -46.33 27.14
C GLY A 703 22.32 -47.52 26.41
N ARG A 704 23.53 -47.91 26.81
CA ARG A 704 23.82 -49.20 27.48
C ARG A 704 25.33 -49.44 27.66
N GLU A 705 26.05 -48.58 28.37
CA GLU A 705 27.27 -49.01 29.08
C GLU A 705 26.90 -49.46 30.49
N GLY A 706 26.33 -50.66 30.58
CA GLY A 706 26.10 -51.35 31.84
C GLY A 706 26.90 -52.66 31.86
N GLY A 707 28.04 -52.70 32.55
CA GLY A 707 28.70 -53.97 32.84
C GLY A 707 30.18 -53.95 33.22
N LYS A 708 30.50 -53.38 34.39
CA LYS A 708 31.63 -53.74 35.29
C LYS A 708 32.84 -54.50 34.67
N GLY A 709 33.91 -53.77 34.43
CA GLY A 709 35.29 -54.24 34.56
C GLY A 709 36.08 -53.19 35.34
N LYS A 710 36.52 -53.53 36.55
CA LYS A 710 37.40 -52.66 37.35
C LYS A 710 38.75 -52.62 36.67
N ASP A 711 39.16 -51.46 36.18
CA ASP A 711 40.57 -51.10 36.07
C ASP A 711 40.73 -49.61 36.40
N THR A 712 41.64 -49.38 37.35
CA THR A 712 42.10 -48.12 37.91
C THR A 712 42.45 -47.09 36.83
N PRO A 713 42.15 -45.78 37.02
CA PRO A 713 42.58 -44.77 36.08
C PRO A 713 44.12 -44.62 36.13
N PRO A 714 44.82 -44.53 34.99
CA PRO A 714 46.17 -43.99 35.00
C PRO A 714 46.09 -42.50 35.29
N ALA A 715 47.00 -42.06 36.16
CA ALA A 715 47.16 -40.69 36.60
C ALA A 715 47.23 -39.71 35.42
N GLU A 716 46.65 -38.53 35.63
CA GLU A 716 46.83 -37.34 34.83
C GLU A 716 48.33 -37.08 34.58
N ALA A 717 48.72 -36.99 33.30
CA ALA A 717 50.03 -36.50 32.91
C ALA A 717 49.92 -35.01 32.51
N PRO A 718 50.73 -34.12 33.09
CA PRO A 718 50.71 -32.68 32.83
C PRO A 718 51.59 -32.34 31.63
N TRP A 719 51.03 -31.66 30.62
CA TRP A 719 51.83 -30.95 29.62
C TRP A 719 51.21 -29.57 29.36
N ALA A 720 51.58 -28.61 30.21
CA ALA A 720 51.43 -27.18 29.91
C ALA A 720 52.29 -26.38 30.91
N ALA A 721 53.61 -26.40 30.74
CA ALA A 721 54.51 -25.31 31.14
C ALA A 721 55.96 -25.60 30.70
N SER A 722 56.64 -24.55 30.21
CA SER A 722 58.06 -24.45 29.83
C SER A 722 58.36 -24.95 28.40
N ALA A 723 58.98 -24.21 27.47
CA ALA A 723 59.93 -23.09 27.51
C ALA A 723 59.76 -22.28 26.18
N ALA A 724 60.01 -20.96 26.09
CA ALA A 724 61.32 -20.27 26.07
C ALA A 724 62.33 -20.90 25.10
#